data_AF-A0A3B4UBE2-F1
#
_entry.id   AF-A0A3B4UBE2-F1
#
_cell.length_a   1.000
_cell.length_b   1.000
_cell.length_c   1.000
_cell.angle_alpha   90.00
_cell.angle_beta   90.00
_cell.angle_gamma   90.00
#
_symmetry.space_group_name_H-M   'P 1'
#
loop_
_entity.id
_entity.type
_entity.pdbx_description
1 polymer ?
#
loop_
_entity_poly.entity_id
_entity_poly.type
_entity_poly.pdbx_seq_one_letter_code
_entity_poly.pdbx_strand_id
1 'polypeptide(L)'
;MECQEEKPIIYTMENKPIVTCAGDQGLFTSLYTSLAQQLPREPMEWRRTYGRAPKMIHLEANFVQFKEELLPKEGNKALLTFPFLHIYWTDCCDTEVYKSMVKEDMMRWQNSLRTHGSADWVIIVVETNDTKKKNKTNILPRSSIVDKIRSDFCNKQNDRCVVLSDPLKDSSRSQESWNSLLLKLRTLLLMSFTKNLGRFEDDMRTLREKRTQPGWSFCEYFMVQEELAFVFEMLQQFEDALVQYDELDALFTQYVLNFGAGDTANWLGSFCAPVRSWSGLLLRRPIDMEKRDGIQRGEASLLDLRSYLFSRQCTLLIFLQRPWEVTQRALELLHNCVQELRLLEVSVLEGALDCWVFLSCLEVLHRIEGCCDQAQLAANCSHTVGLWAYATDKLKSLGELCGLVSEKGPTSEDLNRTVDLLAGLGDERPETVNSLQSPYKKLKEALSSVEAFERHYLELSHAAMEMYRAIGRLRSARLVGKSLAEFYMRKGDPERAETFLQEALKSYVSEGWSLPVTHTRKQIAECQKLLGRTEDYLQTSALLAGDVNLTTEERKHFCQEILTFAGKSEDKSHKVTLSMGVFAQLTRLQFHPATASVHSGAVLQVELTLRCFMPVSVHIQQVAASIHFDVDHGGTHGRSKGAQRQTNPGTVEFNHGNSSAGPPSSSAARPPLELDEIQDRSPSDNSLNSTGVVCKNTHLLMRCHDSNSPPDTPNCVSPPAVAMKEGARMLKVQDVKLEPGNNSITFTAPSGQPGTYTLRQLCATVGQVQFVLPHIYPSVQYEVYSQEPQLTVEPLSEPLLAGLPQIVKFTLLTGHYTVKKGDALQLSNTDTMPILPSASCTARISNPAAELVGESVLSIQSSEKVTSISLPPTPPYHTLEFQLEVLCIIPSGSERPANERLTNGEVRHRPRSYSHPDTPMTAIDQRMSIDCPWSIYSTLLALTFYIPFKTKHSLLSAGNRKYIQVCVQNVSDVNFTLAEVKLTEKQHAALELQSLNTKAQQLLCSKHSVFCLWEVRWKDDLPSCLQCIFSANFSPLNQDVSAFKPFHYQFQLERVTTLYSVRAEILPPAGEQHCRSGFLCGLEVCITRLTEPAEGEMAEESKTDTDGLKTTKLMYEVADSSSNWAVCGKSSGMVSMPMTANATHKVQIEVMPLFAGHLPFPKIKVLKYLPHTAAVAIQPDPDSCVENDSLSLLDKTLDDQADTASIRSRGSIHSVGSGDQQQKGVAMPRLEPFSPGQVFNHSLARQVLVLPATDDHIMEVNAT
;
A
#
# COMPACT_ATOMS: atom_id res chain seq x y z
N MET A 1 -44.43 7.76 -37.42
CA MET A 1 -45.35 6.94 -36.61
C MET A 1 -44.63 6.66 -35.33
N GLU A 2 -45.03 7.31 -34.25
CA GLU A 2 -44.46 7.09 -32.92
C GLU A 2 -44.72 5.63 -32.53
N CYS A 3 -43.64 4.87 -32.37
CA CYS A 3 -43.70 3.52 -31.84
C CYS A 3 -43.96 3.65 -30.34
N GLN A 4 -45.11 3.16 -29.88
CA GLN A 4 -45.42 3.10 -28.46
C GLN A 4 -44.31 2.33 -27.73
N GLU A 5 -43.69 2.96 -26.74
CA GLU A 5 -42.88 2.27 -25.73
C GLU A 5 -43.79 1.29 -24.98
N GLU A 6 -43.78 0.02 -25.39
CA GLU A 6 -44.27 -1.06 -24.55
C GLU A 6 -43.40 -1.09 -23.29
N LYS A 7 -43.97 -0.63 -22.17
CA LYS A 7 -43.42 -0.88 -20.83
C LYS A 7 -43.06 -2.36 -20.73
N PRO A 8 -41.89 -2.72 -20.18
CA PRO A 8 -41.54 -4.12 -20.01
C PRO A 8 -42.62 -4.78 -19.16
N ILE A 9 -43.37 -5.68 -19.78
CA ILE A 9 -44.34 -6.53 -19.10
C ILE A 9 -43.52 -7.45 -18.20
N ILE A 10 -43.35 -7.05 -16.93
CA ILE A 10 -42.91 -7.96 -15.89
C ILE A 10 -44.06 -8.94 -15.73
N TYR A 11 -43.94 -10.10 -16.36
CA TYR A 11 -44.81 -11.24 -16.07
C TYR A 11 -44.50 -11.69 -14.64
N THR A 12 -45.06 -11.02 -13.63
CA THR A 12 -45.17 -11.60 -12.30
C THR A 12 -46.19 -12.72 -12.41
N MET A 13 -45.74 -13.96 -12.55
CA MET A 13 -46.52 -15.05 -11.99
C MET A 13 -46.56 -14.77 -10.50
N GLU A 14 -47.63 -14.10 -10.05
CA GLU A 14 -47.86 -13.85 -8.63
C GLU A 14 -48.14 -15.19 -7.99
N ASN A 15 -47.08 -15.91 -7.60
CA ASN A 15 -47.16 -17.11 -6.78
C ASN A 15 -47.74 -16.68 -5.42
N LYS A 16 -49.07 -16.58 -5.34
CA LYS A 16 -49.85 -16.19 -4.17
C LYS A 16 -50.57 -17.42 -3.62
N PRO A 17 -50.67 -17.58 -2.30
CA PRO A 17 -51.39 -18.71 -1.72
C PRO A 17 -52.86 -18.64 -2.07
N ILE A 18 -53.39 -19.80 -2.43
CA ILE A 18 -54.80 -19.93 -2.77
C ILE A 18 -55.61 -19.95 -1.48
N VAL A 19 -56.63 -19.10 -1.40
CA VAL A 19 -57.61 -19.04 -0.31
C VAL A 19 -58.98 -19.25 -0.92
N THR A 20 -59.69 -20.30 -0.53
CA THR A 20 -61.02 -20.55 -1.10
C THR A 20 -62.10 -19.83 -0.32
N CYS A 21 -63.04 -19.20 -1.01
CA CYS A 21 -64.22 -18.56 -0.43
C CYS A 21 -65.49 -19.35 -0.76
N ALA A 22 -66.30 -19.66 0.26
CA ALA A 22 -67.61 -20.29 0.17
C ALA A 22 -68.67 -19.41 0.87
N GLY A 23 -69.96 -19.69 0.65
CA GLY A 23 -71.07 -18.93 1.26
C GLY A 23 -71.61 -17.83 0.34
N ASP A 24 -71.89 -16.64 0.89
CA ASP A 24 -72.44 -15.51 0.13
C ASP A 24 -71.39 -14.86 -0.80
N GLN A 25 -71.56 -15.08 -2.10
CA GLN A 25 -70.67 -14.59 -3.15
C GLN A 25 -70.80 -13.07 -3.39
N GLY A 26 -72.01 -12.51 -3.23
CA GLY A 26 -72.26 -11.09 -3.42
C GLY A 26 -71.55 -10.27 -2.35
N LEU A 27 -71.63 -10.75 -1.11
CA LEU A 27 -70.94 -10.18 0.03
C LEU A 27 -69.42 -10.20 -0.15
N PHE A 28 -68.84 -11.36 -0.49
CA PHE A 28 -67.38 -11.48 -0.70
C PHE A 28 -66.88 -10.56 -1.81
N THR A 29 -67.57 -10.49 -2.95
CA THR A 29 -67.17 -9.66 -4.09
C THR A 29 -67.12 -8.18 -3.73
N SER A 30 -68.01 -7.71 -2.85
CA SER A 30 -68.01 -6.32 -2.37
C SER A 30 -66.80 -5.98 -1.49
N LEU A 31 -66.22 -6.97 -0.81
CA LEU A 31 -65.10 -6.79 0.13
C LEU A 31 -63.73 -7.18 -0.45
N TYR A 32 -63.70 -7.90 -1.57
CA TYR A 32 -62.50 -8.44 -2.19
C TYR A 32 -61.40 -7.39 -2.41
N THR A 33 -61.73 -6.25 -3.02
CA THR A 33 -60.74 -5.20 -3.34
C THR A 33 -60.05 -4.66 -2.08
N SER A 34 -60.83 -4.41 -1.02
CA SER A 34 -60.29 -3.95 0.26
C SER A 34 -59.45 -5.03 0.93
N LEU A 35 -59.92 -6.28 0.89
CA LEU A 35 -59.22 -7.42 1.47
C LEU A 35 -57.87 -7.68 0.79
N ALA A 36 -57.83 -7.71 -0.55
CA ALA A 36 -56.61 -7.93 -1.32
C ALA A 36 -55.57 -6.81 -1.14
N GLN A 37 -56.01 -5.55 -1.01
CA GLN A 37 -55.10 -4.41 -0.82
C GLN A 37 -54.59 -4.26 0.61
N GLN A 38 -55.38 -4.63 1.63
CA GLN A 38 -55.03 -4.40 3.03
C GLN A 38 -54.38 -5.61 3.72
N LEU A 39 -54.60 -6.84 3.22
CA LEU A 39 -53.97 -8.03 3.77
C LEU A 39 -52.42 -7.93 3.82
N PRO A 40 -51.70 -7.49 2.76
CA PRO A 40 -50.24 -7.40 2.79
C PRO A 40 -49.69 -6.12 3.43
N ARG A 41 -50.51 -5.18 3.92
CA ARG A 41 -50.02 -3.88 4.43
C ARG A 41 -49.20 -3.96 5.71
N GLU A 42 -49.51 -4.92 6.59
CA GLU A 42 -48.82 -5.08 7.87
C GLU A 42 -48.05 -6.39 7.88
N PRO A 43 -46.77 -6.38 8.26
CA PRO A 43 -45.97 -7.58 8.33
C PRO A 43 -46.32 -8.42 9.56
N MET A 44 -46.15 -9.74 9.44
CA MET A 44 -46.28 -10.70 10.54
C MET A 44 -44.92 -11.28 10.91
N GLU A 45 -44.71 -11.50 12.20
CA GLU A 45 -43.55 -12.25 12.69
C GLU A 45 -43.74 -13.74 12.40
N TRP A 46 -42.93 -14.26 11.48
CA TRP A 46 -42.86 -15.67 11.16
C TRP A 46 -41.72 -16.35 11.93
N ARG A 47 -42.11 -17.30 12.78
CA ARG A 47 -41.19 -18.11 13.59
C ARG A 47 -41.10 -19.52 13.03
N ARG A 48 -39.90 -19.93 12.68
CA ARG A 48 -39.63 -21.30 12.22
C ARG A 48 -39.25 -22.19 13.39
N THR A 49 -39.50 -23.49 13.24
CA THR A 49 -38.97 -24.52 14.13
C THR A 49 -37.45 -24.56 14.05
N TYR A 50 -36.78 -25.14 15.06
CA TYR A 50 -35.32 -25.34 15.10
C TYR A 50 -34.44 -24.09 15.31
N GLY A 51 -34.92 -23.08 16.03
CA GLY A 51 -34.06 -21.98 16.54
C GLY A 51 -33.60 -20.95 15.50
N ARG A 52 -34.19 -20.94 14.31
CA ARG A 52 -33.94 -19.88 13.31
C ARG A 52 -34.53 -18.54 13.78
N ALA A 53 -33.85 -17.45 13.45
CA ALA A 53 -34.31 -16.12 13.79
C ALA A 53 -35.72 -15.83 13.20
N PRO A 54 -36.60 -15.14 13.94
CA PRO A 54 -37.88 -14.72 13.42
C PRO A 54 -37.70 -13.78 12.22
N LYS A 55 -38.53 -13.94 11.18
CA LYS A 55 -38.55 -13.07 10.00
C LYS A 55 -39.88 -12.34 9.89
N MET A 56 -39.86 -11.10 9.41
CA MET A 56 -41.09 -10.33 9.15
C MET A 56 -41.54 -10.60 7.70
N ILE A 57 -42.77 -11.07 7.52
CA ILE A 57 -43.31 -11.42 6.20
C ILE A 57 -44.60 -10.65 5.90
N HIS A 58 -44.80 -10.27 4.65
CA HIS A 58 -46.08 -9.74 4.17
C HIS A 58 -46.85 -10.88 3.50
N LEU A 59 -48.07 -11.13 3.99
CA LEU A 59 -48.91 -12.21 3.48
C LEU A 59 -49.83 -11.68 2.39
N GLU A 60 -49.64 -12.18 1.19
CA GLU A 60 -50.57 -12.00 0.08
C GLU A 60 -51.41 -13.27 -0.08
N ALA A 61 -52.55 -13.17 -0.76
CA ALA A 61 -53.41 -14.32 -1.04
C ALA A 61 -54.19 -14.11 -2.34
N ASN A 62 -54.37 -15.19 -3.08
CA ASN A 62 -55.27 -15.26 -4.22
C ASN A 62 -56.59 -15.91 -3.77
N PHE A 63 -57.66 -15.12 -3.74
CA PHE A 63 -58.96 -15.58 -3.29
C PHE A 63 -59.76 -16.18 -4.46
N VAL A 64 -60.08 -17.47 -4.38
CA VAL A 64 -60.81 -18.21 -5.41
C VAL A 64 -62.12 -18.76 -4.87
N GLN A 65 -63.12 -18.98 -5.72
CA GLN A 65 -64.36 -19.63 -5.28
C GLN A 65 -64.09 -21.10 -4.89
N PHE A 66 -64.67 -21.55 -3.78
CA PHE A 66 -64.54 -22.93 -3.33
C PHE A 66 -65.13 -23.91 -4.36
N LYS A 67 -64.31 -24.87 -4.78
CA LYS A 67 -64.68 -26.03 -5.58
C LYS A 67 -63.99 -27.25 -4.98
N GLU A 68 -64.68 -28.38 -4.92
CA GLU A 68 -64.14 -29.63 -4.35
C GLU A 68 -62.90 -30.12 -5.12
N GLU A 69 -62.81 -29.81 -6.41
CA GLU A 69 -61.67 -30.13 -7.29
C GLU A 69 -60.33 -29.51 -6.85
N LEU A 70 -60.39 -28.41 -6.09
CA LEU A 70 -59.21 -27.69 -5.59
C LEU A 70 -58.61 -28.33 -4.33
N LEU A 71 -59.29 -29.32 -3.74
CA LEU A 71 -58.81 -29.98 -2.53
C LEU A 71 -57.67 -30.97 -2.83
N PRO A 72 -56.75 -31.18 -1.88
CA PRO A 72 -55.66 -32.16 -2.03
C PRO A 72 -56.14 -33.56 -2.42
N LYS A 73 -55.52 -34.13 -3.46
CA LYS A 73 -55.69 -35.54 -3.88
C LYS A 73 -54.52 -36.36 -3.33
N GLU A 74 -54.77 -37.61 -2.96
CA GLU A 74 -53.72 -38.53 -2.47
C GLU A 74 -52.58 -38.65 -3.49
N GLY A 75 -51.34 -38.40 -3.05
CA GLY A 75 -50.12 -38.57 -3.85
C GLY A 75 -49.57 -37.31 -4.55
N ASN A 76 -50.30 -36.20 -4.58
CA ASN A 76 -49.78 -34.95 -5.15
C ASN A 76 -48.91 -34.19 -4.14
N LYS A 77 -47.65 -33.94 -4.50
CA LYS A 77 -46.65 -33.24 -3.66
C LYS A 77 -46.53 -31.75 -3.95
N ALA A 78 -47.28 -31.18 -4.89
CA ALA A 78 -47.18 -29.76 -5.24
C ALA A 78 -47.91 -28.88 -4.21
N LEU A 79 -47.18 -28.06 -3.44
CA LEU A 79 -47.77 -27.18 -2.42
C LEU A 79 -48.43 -25.93 -3.03
N LEU A 80 -48.01 -25.52 -4.22
CA LEU A 80 -48.50 -24.30 -4.88
C LEU A 80 -49.94 -24.41 -5.36
N THR A 81 -50.36 -25.62 -5.72
CA THR A 81 -51.67 -25.85 -6.34
C THR A 81 -52.80 -26.01 -5.33
N PHE A 82 -52.49 -26.03 -4.02
CA PHE A 82 -53.49 -26.30 -2.99
C PHE A 82 -53.86 -25.07 -2.16
N PRO A 83 -55.13 -24.96 -1.77
CA PRO A 83 -55.59 -23.88 -0.92
C PRO A 83 -55.08 -24.04 0.52
N PHE A 84 -54.52 -22.96 1.06
CA PHE A 84 -53.96 -22.90 2.42
C PHE A 84 -55.01 -22.56 3.48
N LEU A 85 -56.08 -21.85 3.11
CA LEU A 85 -57.15 -21.46 4.02
C LEU A 85 -58.51 -21.51 3.31
N HIS A 86 -59.53 -21.98 4.02
CA HIS A 86 -60.91 -22.00 3.53
C HIS A 86 -61.78 -21.02 4.34
N ILE A 87 -62.41 -20.06 3.68
CA ILE A 87 -63.25 -19.03 4.30
C ILE A 87 -64.71 -19.25 3.93
N TYR A 88 -65.61 -19.23 4.92
CA TYR A 88 -67.05 -19.21 4.69
C TYR A 88 -67.64 -17.85 5.08
N TRP A 89 -68.29 -17.17 4.13
CA TRP A 89 -68.91 -15.85 4.31
C TRP A 89 -70.42 -15.97 4.53
N THR A 90 -70.94 -15.30 5.56
CA THR A 90 -72.39 -15.21 5.80
C THR A 90 -72.76 -13.87 6.44
N ASP A 91 -73.91 -13.31 6.06
CA ASP A 91 -74.54 -12.12 6.66
C ASP A 91 -75.84 -12.49 7.43
N CYS A 92 -76.03 -13.78 7.71
CA CYS A 92 -77.28 -14.31 8.22
C CYS A 92 -77.62 -13.71 9.60
N CYS A 93 -78.67 -12.90 9.65
CA CYS A 93 -79.17 -12.25 10.87
C CYS A 93 -80.47 -12.87 11.40
N ASP A 94 -81.11 -13.79 10.64
CA ASP A 94 -82.37 -14.45 11.00
C ASP A 94 -82.15 -15.90 11.47
N THR A 95 -82.68 -16.23 12.64
CA THR A 95 -82.58 -17.57 13.25
C THR A 95 -83.29 -18.65 12.44
N GLU A 96 -84.39 -18.33 11.75
CA GLU A 96 -85.16 -19.33 11.03
C GLU A 96 -84.54 -19.63 9.65
N VAL A 97 -83.98 -18.62 8.97
CA VAL A 97 -83.17 -18.78 7.74
C VAL A 97 -81.90 -19.58 8.03
N TYR A 98 -81.27 -19.36 9.18
CA TYR A 98 -80.12 -20.14 9.60
C TYR A 98 -80.44 -21.63 9.73
N LYS A 99 -81.53 -21.97 10.43
CA LYS A 99 -81.91 -23.38 10.65
C LYS A 99 -82.37 -24.08 9.39
N SER A 100 -83.01 -23.38 8.45
CA SER A 100 -83.60 -23.98 7.26
C SER A 100 -82.62 -24.19 6.12
N MET A 101 -81.62 -23.31 5.96
CA MET A 101 -80.73 -23.32 4.79
C MET A 101 -79.25 -23.19 5.14
N VAL A 102 -78.85 -22.10 5.81
CA VAL A 102 -77.43 -21.77 6.01
C VAL A 102 -76.70 -22.83 6.83
N LYS A 103 -77.35 -23.42 7.85
CA LYS A 103 -76.77 -24.48 8.67
C LYS A 103 -76.48 -25.76 7.85
N GLU A 104 -77.34 -26.12 6.90
CA GLU A 104 -77.10 -27.29 6.04
C GLU A 104 -75.98 -27.04 5.02
N ASP A 105 -75.92 -25.84 4.45
CA ASP A 105 -74.85 -25.44 3.51
C ASP A 105 -73.46 -25.45 4.19
N MET A 106 -73.37 -24.88 5.39
CA MET A 106 -72.15 -24.88 6.20
C MET A 106 -71.72 -26.29 6.61
N MET A 107 -72.67 -27.16 6.98
CA MET A 107 -72.38 -28.57 7.29
C MET A 107 -71.85 -29.33 6.07
N ARG A 108 -72.44 -29.13 4.88
CA ARG A 108 -71.95 -29.74 3.64
C ARG A 108 -70.53 -29.31 3.31
N TRP A 109 -70.24 -28.01 3.36
CA TRP A 109 -68.90 -27.48 3.14
C TRP A 109 -67.88 -28.06 4.13
N GLN A 110 -68.17 -28.04 5.43
CA GLN A 110 -67.25 -28.55 6.46
C GLN A 110 -67.00 -30.06 6.35
N ASN A 111 -68.02 -30.84 5.95
CA ASN A 111 -67.87 -32.28 5.72
C ASN A 111 -66.98 -32.59 4.50
N SER A 112 -67.08 -31.82 3.42
CA SER A 112 -66.18 -31.96 2.26
C SER A 112 -64.72 -31.67 2.68
N LEU A 113 -64.47 -30.59 3.42
CA LEU A 113 -63.14 -30.30 3.96
C LEU A 113 -62.58 -31.41 4.86
N ARG A 114 -63.43 -31.96 5.76
CA ARG A 114 -63.03 -33.05 6.67
C ARG A 114 -62.67 -34.33 5.91
N THR A 115 -63.41 -34.65 4.85
CA THR A 115 -63.20 -35.84 4.03
C THR A 115 -61.84 -35.80 3.32
N HIS A 116 -61.38 -34.61 2.92
CA HIS A 116 -60.07 -34.38 2.29
C HIS A 116 -58.95 -34.03 3.26
N GLY A 117 -59.18 -34.10 4.58
CA GLY A 117 -58.15 -33.81 5.59
C GLY A 117 -57.78 -32.33 5.76
N SER A 118 -58.55 -31.40 5.21
CA SER A 118 -58.35 -29.95 5.35
C SER A 118 -58.87 -29.46 6.71
N ALA A 119 -57.95 -29.10 7.61
CA ALA A 119 -58.28 -28.65 8.97
C ALA A 119 -58.31 -27.11 9.13
N ASP A 120 -57.88 -26.38 8.11
CA ASP A 120 -57.59 -24.95 8.20
C ASP A 120 -58.67 -24.11 7.51
N TRP A 121 -59.68 -23.73 8.30
CA TRP A 121 -60.85 -22.97 7.85
C TRP A 121 -61.25 -21.85 8.83
N VAL A 122 -62.08 -20.92 8.38
CA VAL A 122 -62.65 -19.83 9.21
C VAL A 122 -64.05 -19.44 8.69
N ILE A 123 -64.96 -19.12 9.61
CA ILE A 123 -66.30 -18.61 9.31
C ILE A 123 -66.32 -17.12 9.63
N ILE A 124 -66.75 -16.29 8.67
CA ILE A 124 -66.90 -14.85 8.83
C ILE A 124 -68.39 -14.50 8.79
N VAL A 125 -68.88 -13.93 9.89
CA VAL A 125 -70.26 -13.49 10.05
C VAL A 125 -70.31 -11.96 10.00
N VAL A 126 -70.97 -11.38 9.01
CA VAL A 126 -71.11 -9.92 8.87
C VAL A 126 -72.40 -9.45 9.55
N GLU A 127 -72.28 -8.60 10.57
CA GLU A 127 -73.41 -8.01 11.29
C GLU A 127 -73.85 -6.68 10.66
N THR A 128 -75.00 -6.69 9.97
CA THR A 128 -75.66 -5.48 9.45
C THR A 128 -76.62 -4.92 10.51
N ASN A 129 -76.29 -3.78 11.10
CA ASN A 129 -77.02 -3.22 12.25
C ASN A 129 -78.40 -2.56 11.95
N ASP A 130 -78.95 -2.70 10.74
CA ASP A 130 -80.12 -1.91 10.32
C ASP A 130 -81.48 -2.40 10.88
N THR A 131 -81.51 -3.46 11.69
CA THR A 131 -82.76 -4.00 12.26
C THR A 131 -82.97 -3.74 13.76
N LYS A 132 -82.04 -3.08 14.48
CA LYS A 132 -82.20 -2.83 15.94
C LYS A 132 -82.88 -1.50 16.32
N LYS A 133 -83.63 -0.87 15.40
CA LYS A 133 -84.54 0.25 15.75
C LYS A 133 -86.00 -0.17 15.59
N LYS A 134 -86.47 -1.03 16.51
CA LYS A 134 -87.84 -1.10 17.07
C LYS A 134 -88.07 -2.49 17.67
N ASN A 135 -87.96 -2.61 19.00
CA ASN A 135 -89.03 -3.13 19.88
C ASN A 135 -88.54 -3.40 21.31
N LYS A 136 -89.46 -3.13 22.24
CA LYS A 136 -89.35 -3.12 23.70
C LYS A 136 -88.88 -4.44 24.35
N THR A 137 -88.24 -4.28 25.51
CA THR A 137 -88.19 -5.14 26.72
C THR A 137 -88.51 -6.64 26.58
N ASN A 138 -87.52 -7.52 26.79
CA ASN A 138 -87.72 -8.91 27.20
C ASN A 138 -86.56 -9.40 28.09
N ILE A 139 -86.92 -10.07 29.20
CA ILE A 139 -86.10 -10.42 30.38
C ILE A 139 -85.46 -11.84 30.26
N LEU A 140 -84.98 -12.25 29.08
CA LEU A 140 -84.19 -13.49 28.93
C LEU A 140 -83.09 -13.31 27.87
N PRO A 141 -81.83 -13.74 28.13
CA PRO A 141 -80.77 -13.69 27.13
C PRO A 141 -81.02 -14.77 26.08
N ARG A 142 -81.61 -14.41 24.94
CA ARG A 142 -81.60 -15.28 23.76
C ARG A 142 -80.17 -15.29 23.20
N SER A 143 -79.56 -16.47 23.12
CA SER A 143 -78.26 -16.67 22.46
C SER A 143 -78.31 -16.07 21.05
N SER A 144 -77.33 -15.24 20.69
CA SER A 144 -77.27 -14.61 19.37
C SER A 144 -77.09 -15.67 18.27
N ILE A 145 -77.36 -15.30 17.01
CA ILE A 145 -77.11 -16.19 15.87
C ILE A 145 -75.63 -16.59 15.79
N VAL A 146 -74.72 -15.67 16.11
CA VAL A 146 -73.29 -15.91 16.23
C VAL A 146 -72.99 -16.97 17.30
N ASP A 147 -73.65 -16.91 18.46
CA ASP A 147 -73.44 -17.90 19.52
C ASP A 147 -73.92 -19.30 19.10
N LYS A 148 -74.98 -19.38 18.28
CA LYS A 148 -75.44 -20.65 17.69
C LYS A 148 -74.45 -21.19 16.67
N ILE A 149 -73.93 -20.35 15.76
CA ILE A 149 -72.89 -20.74 14.79
C ILE A 149 -71.64 -21.24 15.51
N ARG A 150 -71.20 -20.55 16.56
CA ARG A 150 -70.06 -20.98 17.38
C ARG A 150 -70.31 -22.34 18.05
N SER A 151 -71.49 -22.53 18.65
CA SER A 151 -71.86 -23.80 19.29
C SER A 151 -72.00 -24.95 18.28
N ASP A 152 -72.52 -24.67 17.08
CA ASP A 152 -72.78 -25.69 16.06
C ASP A 152 -71.50 -26.13 15.31
N PHE A 153 -70.58 -25.20 15.01
CA PHE A 153 -69.43 -25.45 14.12
C PHE A 153 -68.05 -25.29 14.78
N CYS A 154 -67.93 -24.42 15.78
CA CYS A 154 -66.62 -24.04 16.34
C CYS A 154 -66.26 -24.80 17.63
N ASN A 155 -67.21 -25.46 18.30
CA ASN A 155 -66.96 -26.19 19.56
C ASN A 155 -66.10 -25.35 20.54
N LYS A 156 -64.99 -25.90 21.08
CA LYS A 156 -64.04 -25.16 21.94
C LYS A 156 -63.10 -24.20 21.18
N GLN A 157 -63.15 -24.18 19.84
CA GLN A 157 -62.33 -23.33 18.96
C GLN A 157 -63.09 -22.06 18.55
N ASN A 158 -63.55 -21.26 19.53
CA ASN A 158 -64.30 -20.01 19.28
C ASN A 158 -63.57 -19.03 18.35
N ASP A 159 -62.25 -19.18 18.24
CA ASP A 159 -61.33 -18.40 17.42
C ASP A 159 -61.45 -18.65 15.90
N ARG A 160 -62.23 -19.66 15.48
CA ARG A 160 -62.52 -20.00 14.08
C ARG A 160 -63.77 -19.29 13.51
N CYS A 161 -64.47 -18.49 14.33
CA CYS A 161 -65.63 -17.69 13.92
C CYS A 161 -65.39 -16.20 14.20
N VAL A 162 -65.21 -15.41 13.15
CA VAL A 162 -64.97 -13.96 13.21
C VAL A 162 -66.28 -13.21 12.96
N VAL A 163 -66.56 -12.22 13.79
CA VAL A 163 -67.73 -11.33 13.61
C VAL A 163 -67.24 -10.01 13.07
N LEU A 164 -67.71 -9.63 11.90
CA LEU A 164 -67.37 -8.38 11.24
C LEU A 164 -68.54 -7.41 11.36
N SER A 165 -68.31 -6.23 11.94
CA SER A 165 -69.33 -5.15 11.89
C SER A 165 -69.32 -4.57 10.47
N ASP A 166 -70.50 -4.21 9.94
CA ASP A 166 -70.68 -3.69 8.58
C ASP A 166 -69.47 -2.87 8.04
N PRO A 167 -68.62 -3.48 7.20
CA PRO A 167 -67.35 -2.90 6.77
C PRO A 167 -67.52 -1.73 5.79
N LEU A 168 -68.73 -1.54 5.26
CA LEU A 168 -69.07 -0.43 4.35
C LEU A 168 -69.47 0.86 5.10
N LYS A 169 -69.61 0.79 6.44
CA LYS A 169 -69.89 1.95 7.30
C LYS A 169 -68.60 2.45 7.95
N ASP A 170 -68.22 3.71 7.68
CA ASP A 170 -67.09 4.42 8.31
C ASP A 170 -67.36 4.71 9.80
N SER A 171 -67.25 3.69 10.63
CA SER A 171 -67.36 3.79 12.10
C SER A 171 -66.13 3.19 12.78
N SER A 172 -65.76 3.70 13.96
CA SER A 172 -64.63 3.17 14.72
C SER A 172 -64.75 1.66 14.99
N ARG A 173 -65.96 1.20 15.31
CA ARG A 173 -66.27 -0.22 15.51
C ARG A 173 -66.08 -1.07 14.25
N SER A 174 -66.41 -0.54 13.08
CA SER A 174 -66.19 -1.21 11.80
C SER A 174 -64.69 -1.37 11.53
N GLN A 175 -63.92 -0.28 11.66
CA GLN A 175 -62.47 -0.28 11.46
C GLN A 175 -61.73 -1.22 12.42
N GLU A 176 -62.10 -1.23 13.71
CA GLU A 176 -61.54 -2.16 14.70
C GLU A 176 -61.85 -3.62 14.35
N SER A 177 -63.09 -3.92 13.95
CA SER A 177 -63.48 -5.27 13.55
C SER A 177 -62.80 -5.74 12.27
N TRP A 178 -62.55 -4.82 11.33
CA TRP A 178 -61.84 -5.08 10.08
C TRP A 178 -60.34 -5.35 10.33
N ASN A 179 -59.68 -4.53 11.15
CA ASN A 179 -58.29 -4.76 11.55
C ASN A 179 -58.12 -6.09 12.31
N SER A 180 -59.08 -6.43 13.18
CA SER A 180 -59.12 -7.72 13.87
C SER A 180 -59.28 -8.89 12.89
N LEU A 181 -60.14 -8.77 11.88
CA LEU A 181 -60.27 -9.76 10.80
C LEU A 181 -58.96 -9.93 10.03
N LEU A 182 -58.32 -8.84 9.62
CA LEU A 182 -57.04 -8.89 8.88
C LEU A 182 -55.95 -9.57 9.72
N LEU A 183 -55.81 -9.22 10.99
CA LEU A 183 -54.88 -9.87 11.91
C LEU A 183 -55.19 -11.38 12.06
N LYS A 184 -56.47 -11.74 12.15
CA LYS A 184 -56.90 -13.13 12.25
C LYS A 184 -56.58 -13.92 10.98
N LEU A 185 -56.87 -13.37 9.81
CA LEU A 185 -56.58 -13.98 8.52
C LEU A 185 -55.08 -14.19 8.33
N ARG A 186 -54.27 -13.17 8.61
CA ARG A 186 -52.80 -13.26 8.59
C ARG A 186 -52.30 -14.38 9.52
N THR A 187 -52.82 -14.45 10.74
CA THR A 187 -52.44 -15.48 11.71
C THR A 187 -52.79 -16.89 11.21
N LEU A 188 -54.02 -17.10 10.74
CA LEU A 188 -54.48 -18.41 10.26
C LEU A 188 -53.74 -18.87 9.00
N LEU A 189 -53.49 -17.95 8.06
CA LEU A 189 -52.68 -18.23 6.88
C LEU A 189 -51.27 -18.65 7.29
N LEU A 190 -50.62 -17.88 8.17
CA LEU A 190 -49.26 -18.17 8.62
C LEU A 190 -49.14 -19.51 9.38
N MET A 191 -50.14 -19.83 10.19
CA MET A 191 -50.22 -21.12 10.88
C MET A 191 -50.33 -22.28 9.90
N SER A 192 -51.20 -22.15 8.89
CA SER A 192 -51.36 -23.17 7.83
C SER A 192 -50.07 -23.34 7.04
N PHE A 193 -49.43 -22.24 6.62
CA PHE A 193 -48.13 -22.25 5.95
C PHE A 193 -47.07 -22.97 6.77
N THR A 194 -46.90 -22.62 8.04
CA THR A 194 -45.85 -23.18 8.90
C THR A 194 -46.02 -24.68 9.10
N LYS A 195 -47.27 -25.15 9.25
CA LYS A 195 -47.59 -26.56 9.40
C LYS A 195 -47.35 -27.35 8.13
N ASN A 196 -47.81 -26.86 6.98
CA ASN A 196 -47.65 -27.54 5.70
C ASN A 196 -46.18 -27.55 5.25
N LEU A 197 -45.48 -26.43 5.44
CA LEU A 197 -44.05 -26.32 5.17
C LEU A 197 -43.24 -27.29 6.04
N GLY A 198 -43.51 -27.37 7.34
CA GLY A 198 -42.79 -28.28 8.23
C GLY A 198 -42.91 -29.75 7.81
N ARG A 199 -44.11 -30.21 7.41
CA ARG A 199 -44.30 -31.55 6.86
C ARG A 199 -43.53 -31.76 5.57
N PHE A 200 -43.57 -30.78 4.67
CA PHE A 200 -42.90 -30.86 3.38
C PHE A 200 -41.37 -30.89 3.51
N GLU A 201 -40.80 -30.10 4.42
CA GLU A 201 -39.37 -30.10 4.71
C GLU A 201 -38.89 -31.42 5.32
N ASP A 202 -39.71 -32.06 6.16
CA ASP A 202 -39.43 -33.38 6.70
C ASP A 202 -39.46 -34.45 5.58
N ASP A 203 -40.48 -34.43 4.71
CA ASP A 203 -40.56 -35.32 3.55
C ASP A 203 -39.35 -35.15 2.61
N MET A 204 -38.97 -33.91 2.30
CA MET A 204 -37.78 -33.60 1.50
C MET A 204 -36.49 -34.09 2.16
N ARG A 205 -36.35 -33.95 3.49
CA ARG A 205 -35.18 -34.45 4.24
C ARG A 205 -35.05 -35.96 4.11
N THR A 206 -36.16 -36.70 4.26
CA THR A 206 -36.15 -38.16 4.08
C THR A 206 -35.78 -38.57 2.65
N LEU A 207 -36.17 -37.79 1.64
CA LEU A 207 -35.79 -38.03 0.25
C LEU A 207 -34.29 -37.77 0.02
N ARG A 208 -33.73 -36.73 0.64
CA ARG A 208 -32.30 -36.38 0.57
C ARG A 208 -31.42 -37.42 1.25
N GLU A 209 -31.84 -37.97 2.38
CA GLU A 209 -31.10 -39.03 3.11
C GLU A 209 -30.96 -40.31 2.27
N LYS A 210 -31.90 -40.55 1.34
CA LYS A 210 -31.88 -41.69 0.42
C LYS A 210 -31.02 -41.47 -0.82
N ARG A 211 -30.31 -40.36 -0.96
CA ARG A 211 -29.55 -40.00 -2.18
C ARG A 211 -28.47 -41.01 -2.61
N THR A 212 -27.96 -41.80 -1.68
CA THR A 212 -26.96 -42.85 -1.95
C THR A 212 -27.60 -44.21 -2.27
N GLN A 213 -28.93 -44.33 -2.19
CA GLN A 213 -29.63 -45.58 -2.44
C GLN A 213 -29.87 -45.80 -3.95
N PRO A 214 -29.79 -47.05 -4.43
CA PRO A 214 -30.10 -47.37 -5.82
C PRO A 214 -31.58 -47.10 -6.11
N GLY A 215 -31.87 -46.37 -7.18
CA GLY A 215 -33.23 -45.94 -7.56
C GLY A 215 -33.58 -44.51 -7.18
N TRP A 216 -32.68 -43.77 -6.50
CA TRP A 216 -32.83 -42.33 -6.33
C TRP A 216 -32.57 -41.58 -7.64
N SER A 217 -33.39 -40.56 -7.92
CA SER A 217 -33.30 -39.70 -9.10
C SER A 217 -33.14 -38.24 -8.70
N PHE A 218 -32.13 -37.57 -9.26
CA PHE A 218 -31.94 -36.13 -9.05
C PHE A 218 -33.13 -35.33 -9.56
N CYS A 219 -33.72 -35.67 -10.72
CA CYS A 219 -34.86 -34.95 -11.27
C CYS A 219 -36.09 -35.02 -10.33
N GLU A 220 -36.34 -36.17 -9.71
CA GLU A 220 -37.45 -36.30 -8.74
C GLU A 220 -37.21 -35.46 -7.48
N TYR A 221 -35.99 -35.46 -6.97
CA TYR A 221 -35.59 -34.63 -5.83
C TYR A 221 -35.64 -33.14 -6.18
N PHE A 222 -35.17 -32.77 -7.37
CA PHE A 222 -35.21 -31.41 -7.91
C PHE A 222 -36.64 -30.86 -7.91
N MET A 223 -37.62 -31.61 -8.42
CA MET A 223 -39.01 -31.15 -8.45
C MET A 223 -39.54 -30.87 -7.04
N VAL A 224 -39.19 -31.70 -6.05
CA VAL A 224 -39.64 -31.48 -4.66
C VAL A 224 -38.95 -30.27 -4.04
N GLN A 225 -37.63 -30.11 -4.21
CA GLN A 225 -36.89 -28.98 -3.64
C GLN A 225 -37.25 -27.66 -4.33
N GLU A 226 -37.61 -27.68 -5.60
CA GLU A 226 -38.09 -26.50 -6.31
C GLU A 226 -39.45 -26.01 -5.78
N GLU A 227 -40.39 -26.92 -5.49
CA GLU A 227 -41.67 -26.56 -4.88
C GLU A 227 -41.46 -25.86 -3.52
N LEU A 228 -40.43 -26.26 -2.75
CA LEU A 228 -40.03 -25.54 -1.54
C LEU A 228 -39.54 -24.12 -1.85
N ALA A 229 -38.72 -23.95 -2.89
CA ALA A 229 -38.24 -22.65 -3.33
C ALA A 229 -39.40 -21.72 -3.73
N PHE A 230 -40.39 -22.25 -4.45
CA PHE A 230 -41.58 -21.50 -4.80
C PHE A 230 -42.40 -21.09 -3.57
N VAL A 231 -42.52 -21.94 -2.55
CA VAL A 231 -43.19 -21.55 -1.29
C VAL A 231 -42.45 -20.41 -0.59
N PHE A 232 -41.11 -20.41 -0.59
CA PHE A 232 -40.34 -19.27 -0.08
C PHE A 232 -40.55 -18.00 -0.92
N GLU A 233 -40.66 -18.13 -2.24
CA GLU A 233 -41.00 -17.02 -3.13
C GLU A 233 -42.40 -16.45 -2.82
N MET A 234 -43.40 -17.28 -2.53
CA MET A 234 -44.74 -16.83 -2.09
C MET A 234 -44.71 -16.02 -0.80
N LEU A 235 -43.79 -16.36 0.11
CA LEU A 235 -43.57 -15.64 1.37
C LEU A 235 -42.63 -14.43 1.20
N GLN A 236 -42.27 -14.09 -0.05
CA GLN A 236 -41.31 -13.05 -0.43
C GLN A 236 -39.94 -13.24 0.24
N GLN A 237 -39.61 -14.47 0.64
CA GLN A 237 -38.32 -14.84 1.21
C GLN A 237 -37.37 -15.26 0.08
N PHE A 238 -37.04 -14.30 -0.80
CA PHE A 238 -36.23 -14.57 -1.98
C PHE A 238 -34.83 -15.09 -1.64
N GLU A 239 -34.25 -14.72 -0.49
CA GLU A 239 -32.97 -15.29 -0.04
C GLU A 239 -33.10 -16.78 0.29
N ASP A 240 -34.14 -17.20 1.01
CA ASP A 240 -34.34 -18.61 1.35
C ASP A 240 -34.68 -19.44 0.09
N ALA A 241 -35.39 -18.84 -0.86
CA ALA A 241 -35.67 -19.44 -2.17
C ALA A 241 -34.39 -19.61 -3.00
N LEU A 242 -33.53 -18.59 -3.03
CA LEU A 242 -32.26 -18.61 -3.76
C LEU A 242 -31.34 -19.72 -3.23
N VAL A 243 -31.27 -19.89 -1.90
CA VAL A 243 -30.52 -20.97 -1.26
C VAL A 243 -30.96 -22.35 -1.77
N GLN A 244 -32.25 -22.57 -2.05
CA GLN A 244 -32.71 -23.86 -2.57
C GLN A 244 -32.13 -24.17 -3.97
N TYR A 245 -32.10 -23.17 -4.85
CA TYR A 245 -31.49 -23.32 -6.18
C TYR A 245 -29.98 -23.47 -6.09
N ASP A 246 -29.31 -22.73 -5.19
CA ASP A 246 -27.87 -22.84 -4.96
C ASP A 246 -27.49 -24.23 -4.42
N GLU A 247 -28.31 -24.80 -3.53
CA GLU A 247 -28.11 -26.18 -3.04
C GLU A 247 -28.29 -27.22 -4.15
N LEU A 248 -29.28 -27.05 -5.04
CA LEU A 248 -29.49 -27.93 -6.19
C LEU A 248 -28.32 -27.86 -7.17
N ASP A 249 -27.85 -26.66 -7.48
CA ASP A 249 -26.72 -26.40 -8.37
C ASP A 249 -25.43 -27.03 -7.82
N ALA A 250 -25.14 -26.81 -6.53
CA ALA A 250 -23.98 -27.39 -5.86
C ALA A 250 -24.05 -28.92 -5.76
N LEU A 251 -25.23 -29.48 -5.44
CA LEU A 251 -25.43 -30.93 -5.38
C LEU A 251 -25.21 -31.57 -6.75
N PHE A 252 -25.71 -30.96 -7.83
CA PHE A 252 -25.51 -31.47 -9.18
C PHE A 252 -24.03 -31.43 -9.58
N THR A 253 -23.35 -30.29 -9.35
CA THR A 253 -21.90 -30.15 -9.60
C THR A 253 -21.09 -31.21 -8.86
N GLN A 254 -21.44 -31.51 -7.60
CA GLN A 254 -20.78 -32.55 -6.82
C GLN A 254 -20.87 -33.93 -7.49
N TYR A 255 -22.04 -34.30 -8.03
CA TYR A 255 -22.19 -35.57 -8.74
C TYR A 255 -21.43 -35.60 -10.07
N VAL A 256 -21.37 -34.49 -10.80
CA VAL A 256 -20.56 -34.38 -12.03
C VAL A 256 -19.07 -34.57 -11.74
N LEU A 257 -18.56 -33.96 -10.67
CA LEU A 257 -17.16 -34.12 -10.25
C LEU A 257 -16.86 -35.56 -9.79
N ASN A 258 -17.77 -36.19 -9.04
CA ASN A 258 -17.63 -37.58 -8.62
C ASN A 258 -17.63 -38.56 -9.81
N PHE A 259 -18.43 -38.27 -10.84
CA PHE A 259 -18.42 -39.03 -12.08
C PHE A 259 -17.07 -38.94 -12.79
N GLY A 260 -16.50 -37.73 -12.90
CA GLY A 260 -15.15 -37.55 -13.43
C GLY A 260 -14.05 -38.29 -12.63
N ALA A 261 -14.32 -38.62 -11.35
CA ALA A 261 -13.44 -39.40 -10.49
C ALA A 261 -13.71 -40.93 -10.53
N GLY A 262 -14.69 -41.39 -11.31
CA GLY A 262 -14.99 -42.81 -11.56
C GLY A 262 -16.17 -43.40 -10.78
N ASP A 263 -16.98 -42.60 -10.07
CA ASP A 263 -18.19 -43.06 -9.37
C ASP A 263 -19.45 -42.85 -10.24
N THR A 264 -20.23 -43.90 -10.50
CA THR A 264 -21.32 -43.86 -11.48
C THR A 264 -22.70 -43.84 -10.84
N ALA A 265 -23.35 -42.67 -10.84
CA ALA A 265 -24.78 -42.56 -10.58
C ALA A 265 -25.59 -42.82 -11.85
N ASN A 266 -26.39 -43.89 -11.88
CA ASN A 266 -27.13 -44.33 -13.08
C ASN A 266 -28.05 -43.25 -13.69
N TRP A 267 -28.58 -42.33 -12.87
CA TRP A 267 -29.44 -41.25 -13.33
C TRP A 267 -28.68 -40.15 -14.09
N LEU A 268 -27.36 -40.01 -13.92
CA LEU A 268 -26.56 -38.98 -14.59
C LEU A 268 -26.38 -39.27 -16.09
N GLY A 269 -26.58 -40.52 -16.51
CA GLY A 269 -26.44 -40.93 -17.90
C GLY A 269 -27.36 -40.18 -18.88
N SER A 270 -28.54 -39.74 -18.44
CA SER A 270 -29.45 -38.94 -19.30
C SER A 270 -28.85 -37.58 -19.69
N PHE A 271 -28.04 -36.99 -18.80
CA PHE A 271 -27.37 -35.71 -19.04
C PHE A 271 -26.11 -35.82 -19.90
N CYS A 272 -25.62 -37.05 -20.13
CA CYS A 272 -24.45 -37.33 -20.97
C CYS A 272 -24.81 -37.50 -22.46
N ALA A 273 -26.09 -37.32 -22.83
CA ALA A 273 -26.53 -37.40 -24.22
C ALA A 273 -25.90 -36.28 -25.09
N PRO A 274 -25.60 -36.55 -26.38
CA PRO A 274 -25.02 -35.55 -27.28
C PRO A 274 -25.85 -34.26 -27.34
N VAL A 275 -25.18 -33.11 -27.28
CA VAL A 275 -25.84 -31.80 -27.34
C VAL A 275 -26.31 -31.54 -28.78
N ARG A 276 -27.62 -31.51 -28.98
CA ARG A 276 -28.26 -31.28 -30.30
C ARG A 276 -28.78 -29.86 -30.50
N SER A 277 -28.97 -29.12 -29.40
CA SER A 277 -29.41 -27.73 -29.41
C SER A 277 -28.60 -26.93 -28.41
N TRP A 278 -28.28 -25.69 -28.77
CA TRP A 278 -27.48 -24.78 -27.96
C TRP A 278 -28.07 -23.37 -27.95
N SER A 279 -29.40 -23.29 -27.83
CA SER A 279 -30.05 -21.99 -27.56
C SER A 279 -29.47 -21.38 -26.28
N GLY A 280 -29.09 -20.10 -26.33
CA GLY A 280 -28.53 -19.40 -25.17
C GLY A 280 -29.49 -19.32 -23.97
N LEU A 281 -29.03 -18.70 -22.89
CA LEU A 281 -29.86 -18.41 -21.73
C LEU A 281 -31.14 -17.64 -22.11
N LEU A 282 -32.21 -17.85 -21.34
CA LEU A 282 -33.46 -17.10 -21.45
C LEU A 282 -33.80 -16.51 -20.07
N LEU A 283 -33.63 -15.19 -19.92
CA LEU A 283 -33.78 -14.49 -18.64
C LEU A 283 -34.98 -13.55 -18.60
N ARG A 284 -35.68 -13.41 -19.73
CA ARG A 284 -36.89 -12.57 -19.85
C ARG A 284 -38.14 -13.21 -19.24
N ARG A 285 -38.24 -14.54 -19.27
CA ARG A 285 -39.32 -15.29 -18.61
C ARG A 285 -38.90 -15.63 -17.18
N PRO A 286 -39.76 -15.42 -16.16
CA PRO A 286 -39.43 -15.80 -14.78
C PRO A 286 -39.26 -17.32 -14.61
N ILE A 287 -40.07 -18.10 -15.33
CA ILE A 287 -40.05 -19.57 -15.31
C ILE A 287 -40.11 -20.08 -16.75
N ASP A 288 -39.14 -20.89 -17.15
CA ASP A 288 -39.11 -21.56 -18.46
C ASP A 288 -39.77 -22.95 -18.35
N MET A 289 -41.09 -22.99 -18.59
CA MET A 289 -41.89 -24.21 -18.44
C MET A 289 -41.46 -25.34 -19.38
N GLU A 290 -40.93 -25.01 -20.57
CA GLU A 290 -40.47 -26.03 -21.52
C GLU A 290 -39.28 -26.82 -20.97
N LYS A 291 -38.29 -26.10 -20.41
CA LYS A 291 -37.14 -26.73 -19.75
C LYS A 291 -37.54 -27.46 -18.48
N ARG A 292 -38.45 -26.89 -17.68
CA ARG A 292 -38.97 -27.53 -16.46
C ARG A 292 -39.64 -28.86 -16.76
N ASP A 293 -40.52 -28.90 -17.76
CA ASP A 293 -41.22 -30.11 -18.19
C ASP A 293 -40.25 -31.16 -18.73
N GLY A 294 -39.18 -30.74 -19.43
CA GLY A 294 -38.09 -31.61 -19.86
C GLY A 294 -37.30 -32.21 -18.69
N ILE A 295 -37.02 -31.42 -17.64
CA ILE A 295 -36.37 -31.91 -16.42
C ILE A 295 -37.26 -32.93 -15.71
N GLN A 296 -38.55 -32.65 -15.58
CA GLN A 296 -39.53 -33.55 -14.95
C GLN A 296 -39.63 -34.90 -15.68
N ARG A 297 -39.55 -34.92 -17.01
CA ARG A 297 -39.54 -36.15 -17.82
C ARG A 297 -38.17 -36.85 -17.86
N GLY A 298 -37.11 -36.22 -17.37
CA GLY A 298 -35.74 -36.75 -17.45
C GLY A 298 -35.13 -36.67 -18.85
N GLU A 299 -35.65 -35.80 -19.72
CA GLU A 299 -35.24 -35.62 -21.12
C GLU A 299 -34.36 -34.38 -21.33
N ALA A 300 -34.17 -33.55 -20.30
CA ALA A 300 -33.38 -32.33 -20.37
C ALA A 300 -31.88 -32.61 -20.53
N SER A 301 -31.21 -31.81 -21.36
CA SER A 301 -29.75 -31.82 -21.46
C SER A 301 -29.10 -31.12 -20.25
N LEU A 302 -27.79 -31.29 -20.08
CA LEU A 302 -27.03 -30.57 -19.05
C LEU A 302 -27.17 -29.05 -19.23
N LEU A 303 -27.12 -28.57 -20.47
CA LEU A 303 -27.28 -27.14 -20.77
C LEU A 303 -28.68 -26.65 -20.41
N ASP A 304 -29.73 -27.46 -20.61
CA ASP A 304 -31.10 -27.09 -20.25
C ASP A 304 -31.26 -26.95 -18.73
N LEU A 305 -30.76 -27.93 -17.97
CA LEU A 305 -30.81 -27.91 -16.50
C LEU A 305 -30.08 -26.69 -15.94
N ARG A 306 -28.83 -26.45 -16.38
CA ARG A 306 -28.00 -25.31 -15.95
C ARG A 306 -28.63 -23.97 -16.34
N SER A 307 -29.16 -23.88 -17.56
CA SER A 307 -29.85 -22.68 -18.03
C SER A 307 -31.12 -22.39 -17.21
N TYR A 308 -31.86 -23.43 -16.84
CA TYR A 308 -33.05 -23.29 -16.02
C TYR A 308 -32.72 -22.85 -14.59
N LEU A 309 -31.79 -23.53 -13.91
CA LEU A 309 -31.32 -23.17 -12.57
C LEU A 309 -30.86 -21.72 -12.52
N PHE A 310 -30.02 -21.32 -13.47
CA PHE A 310 -29.50 -19.96 -13.52
C PHE A 310 -30.59 -18.92 -13.83
N SER A 311 -31.55 -19.23 -14.69
CA SER A 311 -32.69 -18.32 -14.96
C SER A 311 -33.50 -18.04 -13.69
N ARG A 312 -33.71 -19.06 -12.85
CA ARG A 312 -34.37 -18.92 -11.55
C ARG A 312 -33.54 -18.11 -10.55
N GLN A 313 -32.24 -18.42 -10.43
CA GLN A 313 -31.32 -17.64 -9.59
C GLN A 313 -31.27 -16.16 -10.01
N CYS A 314 -31.17 -15.89 -11.32
CA CYS A 314 -31.18 -14.55 -11.90
C CYS A 314 -32.45 -13.79 -11.53
N THR A 315 -33.63 -14.42 -11.67
CA THR A 315 -34.92 -13.81 -11.33
C THR A 315 -34.98 -13.41 -9.85
N LEU A 316 -34.55 -14.31 -8.95
CA LEU A 316 -34.52 -14.07 -7.51
C LEU A 316 -33.50 -12.97 -7.13
N LEU A 317 -32.32 -12.95 -7.74
CA LEU A 317 -31.30 -11.92 -7.51
C LEU A 317 -31.77 -10.53 -7.97
N ILE A 318 -32.53 -10.46 -9.07
CA ILE A 318 -33.17 -9.22 -9.51
C ILE A 318 -34.20 -8.75 -8.48
N PHE A 319 -35.04 -9.65 -7.93
CA PHE A 319 -35.96 -9.30 -6.85
C PHE A 319 -35.26 -8.85 -5.56
N LEU A 320 -34.06 -9.38 -5.29
CA LEU A 320 -33.19 -8.95 -4.18
C LEU A 320 -32.43 -7.65 -4.46
N GLN A 321 -32.58 -7.04 -5.64
CA GLN A 321 -31.84 -5.85 -6.09
C GLN A 321 -30.32 -6.04 -6.12
N ARG A 322 -29.84 -7.25 -6.48
CA ARG A 322 -28.42 -7.59 -6.60
C ARG A 322 -28.01 -7.97 -8.03
N PRO A 323 -28.14 -7.05 -9.01
CA PRO A 323 -27.84 -7.33 -10.42
C PRO A 323 -26.35 -7.62 -10.68
N TRP A 324 -25.44 -7.07 -9.88
CA TRP A 324 -24.00 -7.34 -9.98
C TRP A 324 -23.65 -8.80 -9.68
N GLU A 325 -24.39 -9.44 -8.78
CA GLU A 325 -24.19 -10.85 -8.42
C GLU A 325 -24.61 -11.77 -9.59
N VAL A 326 -25.62 -11.36 -10.38
CA VAL A 326 -26.03 -12.05 -11.61
C VAL A 326 -24.88 -12.11 -12.60
N THR A 327 -24.21 -10.98 -12.87
CA THR A 327 -23.06 -10.97 -13.80
C THR A 327 -21.91 -11.86 -13.35
N GLN A 328 -21.61 -11.86 -12.05
CA GLN A 328 -20.53 -12.67 -11.50
C GLN A 328 -20.86 -14.16 -11.63
N ARG A 329 -22.04 -14.58 -11.15
CA ARG A 329 -22.49 -15.97 -11.21
C ARG A 329 -22.67 -16.46 -12.64
N ALA A 330 -23.07 -15.59 -13.58
CA ALA A 330 -23.14 -15.93 -15.00
C ALA A 330 -21.76 -16.33 -15.54
N LEU A 331 -20.73 -15.55 -15.28
CA LEU A 331 -19.39 -15.84 -15.80
C LEU A 331 -18.86 -17.17 -15.24
N GLU A 332 -19.06 -17.43 -13.95
CA GLU A 332 -18.70 -18.68 -13.29
C GLU A 332 -19.46 -19.88 -13.89
N LEU A 333 -20.79 -19.76 -14.04
CA LEU A 333 -21.64 -20.77 -14.66
C LEU A 333 -21.16 -21.13 -16.07
N LEU A 334 -20.90 -20.13 -16.92
CA LEU A 334 -20.52 -20.36 -18.32
C LEU A 334 -19.17 -21.09 -18.41
N HIS A 335 -18.21 -20.76 -17.56
CA HIS A 335 -16.94 -21.50 -17.49
C HIS A 335 -17.14 -22.91 -16.96
N ASN A 336 -17.92 -23.08 -15.89
CA ASN A 336 -18.18 -24.38 -15.27
C ASN A 336 -18.88 -25.34 -16.23
N CYS A 337 -19.94 -24.90 -16.92
CA CYS A 337 -20.68 -25.73 -17.88
C CYS A 337 -19.76 -26.26 -19.00
N VAL A 338 -18.86 -25.43 -19.52
CA VAL A 338 -17.90 -25.85 -20.55
C VAL A 338 -16.94 -26.93 -20.02
N GLN A 339 -16.51 -26.85 -18.76
CA GLN A 339 -15.67 -27.88 -18.15
C GLN A 339 -16.44 -29.14 -17.79
N GLU A 340 -17.67 -29.02 -17.29
CA GLU A 340 -18.53 -30.14 -16.93
C GLU A 340 -18.86 -31.02 -18.14
N LEU A 341 -19.20 -30.40 -19.28
CA LEU A 341 -19.41 -31.15 -20.53
C LEU A 341 -18.16 -31.90 -20.97
N ARG A 342 -16.96 -31.35 -20.74
CA ARG A 342 -15.69 -32.04 -21.01
C ARG A 342 -15.45 -33.20 -20.04
N LEU A 343 -15.72 -33.00 -18.75
CA LEU A 343 -15.58 -34.04 -17.72
C LEU A 343 -16.54 -35.21 -17.92
N LEU A 344 -17.74 -34.95 -18.40
CA LEU A 344 -18.75 -35.96 -18.72
C LEU A 344 -18.55 -36.58 -20.12
N GLU A 345 -17.51 -36.18 -20.85
CA GLU A 345 -17.21 -36.64 -22.21
C GLU A 345 -18.41 -36.53 -23.19
N VAL A 346 -19.22 -35.47 -23.02
CA VAL A 346 -20.41 -35.28 -23.86
C VAL A 346 -19.98 -34.87 -25.26
N SER A 347 -20.50 -35.56 -26.28
CA SER A 347 -20.29 -35.19 -27.67
C SER A 347 -20.99 -33.85 -27.99
N VAL A 348 -20.21 -32.84 -28.38
CA VAL A 348 -20.70 -31.52 -28.80
C VAL A 348 -20.08 -31.14 -30.15
N LEU A 349 -20.88 -30.53 -31.03
CA LEU A 349 -20.40 -30.01 -32.31
C LEU A 349 -19.35 -28.91 -32.08
N GLU A 350 -18.28 -28.90 -32.87
CA GLU A 350 -17.22 -27.90 -32.78
C GLU A 350 -17.80 -26.48 -33.00
N GLY A 351 -17.56 -25.55 -32.07
CA GLY A 351 -18.12 -24.20 -32.08
C GLY A 351 -19.51 -24.03 -31.43
N ALA A 352 -20.27 -25.11 -31.19
CA ALA A 352 -21.62 -24.99 -30.60
C ALA A 352 -21.61 -24.39 -29.19
N LEU A 353 -20.61 -24.74 -28.37
CA LEU A 353 -20.44 -24.15 -27.02
C LEU A 353 -20.05 -22.67 -27.10
N ASP A 354 -19.26 -22.28 -28.10
CA ASP A 354 -18.90 -20.88 -28.28
C ASP A 354 -20.12 -20.05 -28.67
N CYS A 355 -21.02 -20.59 -29.50
CA CYS A 355 -22.33 -19.99 -29.76
C CYS A 355 -23.18 -19.87 -28.49
N TRP A 356 -23.29 -20.94 -27.70
CA TRP A 356 -24.06 -20.92 -26.47
C TRP A 356 -23.55 -19.88 -25.47
N VAL A 357 -22.24 -19.84 -25.23
CA VAL A 357 -21.59 -18.88 -24.34
C VAL A 357 -21.79 -17.45 -24.85
N PHE A 358 -21.57 -17.21 -26.14
CA PHE A 358 -21.76 -15.88 -26.73
C PHE A 358 -23.20 -15.35 -26.53
N LEU A 359 -24.20 -16.18 -26.86
CA LEU A 359 -25.61 -15.82 -26.69
C LEU A 359 -25.97 -15.57 -25.23
N SER A 360 -25.44 -16.40 -24.34
CA SER A 360 -25.69 -16.31 -22.91
C SER A 360 -25.07 -15.07 -22.27
N CYS A 361 -23.83 -14.71 -22.65
CA CYS A 361 -23.21 -13.45 -22.22
C CYS A 361 -24.06 -12.25 -22.62
N LEU A 362 -24.51 -12.17 -23.88
CA LEU A 362 -25.31 -11.05 -24.36
C LEU A 362 -26.70 -10.99 -23.71
N GLU A 363 -27.37 -12.12 -23.50
CA GLU A 363 -28.66 -12.14 -22.80
C GLU A 363 -28.55 -11.62 -21.36
N VAL A 364 -27.50 -12.03 -20.63
CA VAL A 364 -27.24 -11.53 -19.26
C VAL A 364 -26.99 -10.03 -19.27
N LEU A 365 -26.14 -9.55 -20.19
CA LEU A 365 -25.82 -8.13 -20.31
C LEU A 365 -27.06 -7.29 -20.63
N HIS A 366 -27.85 -7.69 -21.62
CA HIS A 366 -29.09 -7.00 -21.97
C HIS A 366 -30.13 -7.05 -20.83
N ARG A 367 -30.21 -8.16 -20.09
CA ARG A 367 -31.12 -8.27 -18.95
C ARG A 367 -30.76 -7.28 -17.84
N ILE A 368 -29.47 -7.09 -17.58
CA ILE A 368 -28.96 -6.19 -16.55
C ILE A 368 -29.09 -4.72 -16.99
N GLU A 369 -28.79 -4.42 -18.25
CA GLU A 369 -29.05 -3.09 -18.85
C GLU A 369 -30.53 -2.70 -18.75
N GLY A 370 -31.45 -3.65 -18.93
CA GLY A 370 -32.88 -3.42 -18.80
C GLY A 370 -33.40 -3.23 -17.36
N CYS A 371 -32.63 -3.58 -16.33
CA CYS A 371 -33.07 -3.48 -14.92
C CYS A 371 -32.27 -2.46 -14.09
N CYS A 372 -31.23 -1.84 -14.65
CA CYS A 372 -30.35 -0.92 -13.93
C CYS A 372 -30.31 0.46 -14.58
N ASP A 373 -30.26 1.50 -13.76
CA ASP A 373 -30.00 2.86 -14.23
C ASP A 373 -28.53 3.02 -14.67
N GLN A 374 -28.23 4.04 -15.49
CA GLN A 374 -26.88 4.27 -16.03
C GLN A 374 -25.80 4.41 -14.94
N ALA A 375 -26.14 4.98 -13.77
CA ALA A 375 -25.23 5.08 -12.63
C ALA A 375 -24.92 3.71 -12.00
N GLN A 376 -25.92 2.83 -11.90
CA GLN A 376 -25.75 1.47 -11.39
C GLN A 376 -24.95 0.61 -12.36
N LEU A 377 -25.18 0.76 -13.67
CA LEU A 377 -24.38 0.09 -14.70
C LEU A 377 -22.91 0.51 -14.65
N ALA A 378 -22.63 1.81 -14.49
CA ALA A 378 -21.27 2.32 -14.35
C ALA A 378 -20.55 1.76 -13.10
N ALA A 379 -21.26 1.62 -11.98
CA ALA A 379 -20.72 0.98 -10.76
C ALA A 379 -20.47 -0.52 -10.95
N ASN A 380 -21.28 -1.19 -11.78
CA ASN A 380 -21.19 -2.62 -12.05
C ASN A 380 -20.23 -2.98 -13.20
N CYS A 381 -19.57 -2.01 -13.84
CA CYS A 381 -18.63 -2.22 -14.94
C CYS A 381 -17.52 -3.25 -14.61
N SER A 382 -17.08 -3.33 -13.36
CA SER A 382 -16.10 -4.32 -12.91
C SER A 382 -16.58 -5.77 -13.05
N HIS A 383 -17.89 -6.00 -12.96
CA HIS A 383 -18.51 -7.33 -13.02
C HIS A 383 -19.00 -7.67 -14.44
N THR A 384 -19.42 -6.69 -15.23
CA THR A 384 -19.88 -6.91 -16.62
C THR A 384 -18.76 -7.10 -17.62
N VAL A 385 -17.59 -6.48 -17.41
CA VAL A 385 -16.48 -6.52 -18.37
C VAL A 385 -16.00 -7.95 -18.67
N GLY A 386 -16.10 -8.87 -17.71
CA GLY A 386 -15.72 -10.27 -17.90
C GLY A 386 -16.60 -10.97 -18.94
N LEU A 387 -17.91 -10.71 -18.91
CA LEU A 387 -18.87 -11.25 -19.89
C LEU A 387 -18.64 -10.65 -21.28
N TRP A 388 -18.39 -9.34 -21.37
CA TRP A 388 -18.04 -8.69 -22.64
C TRP A 388 -16.77 -9.27 -23.25
N ALA A 389 -15.71 -9.40 -22.45
CA ALA A 389 -14.45 -9.98 -22.91
C ALA A 389 -14.61 -11.45 -23.33
N TYR A 390 -15.41 -12.23 -22.59
CA TYR A 390 -15.65 -13.63 -22.92
C TYR A 390 -16.48 -13.78 -24.19
N ALA A 391 -17.50 -12.93 -24.39
CA ALA A 391 -18.26 -12.87 -25.65
C ALA A 391 -17.36 -12.50 -26.83
N THR A 392 -16.46 -11.52 -26.67
CA THR A 392 -15.48 -11.14 -27.70
C THR A 392 -14.56 -12.30 -28.08
N ASP A 393 -14.04 -13.03 -27.09
CA ASP A 393 -13.19 -14.21 -27.31
C ASP A 393 -13.93 -15.34 -28.03
N LYS A 394 -15.19 -15.58 -27.67
CA LYS A 394 -16.03 -16.58 -28.34
C LYS A 394 -16.38 -16.20 -29.76
N LEU A 395 -16.68 -14.92 -30.01
CA LEU A 395 -16.89 -14.45 -31.37
C LEU A 395 -15.62 -14.57 -32.20
N LYS A 396 -14.43 -14.25 -31.66
CA LYS A 396 -13.14 -14.49 -32.33
C LYS A 396 -13.00 -15.95 -32.75
N SER A 397 -13.20 -16.88 -31.81
CA SER A 397 -13.08 -18.32 -32.03
C SER A 397 -14.03 -18.82 -33.13
N LEU A 398 -15.29 -18.35 -33.11
CA LEU A 398 -16.28 -18.66 -34.15
C LEU A 398 -15.88 -18.09 -35.51
N GLY A 399 -15.35 -16.86 -35.55
CA GLY A 399 -14.87 -16.25 -36.79
C GLY A 399 -13.68 -16.99 -37.40
N GLU A 400 -12.80 -17.55 -36.58
CA GLU A 400 -11.68 -18.39 -37.03
C GLU A 400 -12.19 -19.72 -37.60
N LEU A 401 -13.11 -20.39 -36.89
CA LEU A 401 -13.69 -21.67 -37.29
C LEU A 401 -14.53 -21.58 -38.56
N CYS A 402 -15.25 -20.47 -38.76
CA CYS A 402 -16.04 -20.19 -39.95
C CYS A 402 -15.23 -19.51 -41.07
N GLY A 403 -13.90 -19.39 -40.94
CA GLY A 403 -13.04 -18.81 -42.00
C GLY A 403 -13.26 -17.32 -42.28
N LEU A 404 -13.98 -16.59 -41.41
CA LEU A 404 -14.35 -15.17 -41.58
C LEU A 404 -13.16 -14.22 -41.31
N VAL A 405 -12.11 -14.71 -40.66
CA VAL A 405 -10.88 -13.96 -40.35
C VAL A 405 -9.83 -14.07 -41.46
N SER A 406 -9.92 -15.05 -42.36
CA SER A 406 -8.95 -15.31 -43.43
C SER A 406 -8.97 -14.24 -44.53
N GLU A 407 -7.79 -13.91 -45.10
CA GLU A 407 -7.70 -13.04 -46.29
C GLU A 407 -8.45 -13.60 -47.51
N LYS A 408 -8.49 -14.93 -47.64
CA LYS A 408 -9.10 -15.63 -48.79
C LYS A 408 -10.61 -15.87 -48.62
N GLY A 409 -11.19 -15.42 -47.50
CA GLY A 409 -12.59 -15.66 -47.14
C GLY A 409 -12.88 -17.12 -46.73
N PRO A 410 -14.15 -17.45 -46.45
CA PRO A 410 -14.57 -18.77 -46.00
C PRO A 410 -14.52 -19.82 -47.13
N THR A 411 -14.02 -21.02 -46.82
CA THR A 411 -14.07 -22.17 -47.73
C THR A 411 -15.44 -22.85 -47.74
N SER A 412 -15.67 -23.79 -48.65
CA SER A 412 -16.92 -24.58 -48.68
C SER A 412 -17.14 -25.39 -47.40
N GLU A 413 -16.06 -25.87 -46.76
CA GLU A 413 -16.14 -26.56 -45.48
C GLU A 413 -16.55 -25.62 -44.35
N ASP A 414 -16.01 -24.38 -44.34
CA ASP A 414 -16.33 -23.37 -43.34
C ASP A 414 -17.79 -22.89 -43.44
N LEU A 415 -18.31 -22.79 -44.68
CA LEU A 415 -19.73 -22.50 -44.94
C LEU A 415 -20.63 -23.62 -44.41
N ASN A 416 -20.27 -24.89 -44.63
CA ASN A 416 -21.02 -26.03 -44.08
C ASN A 416 -21.03 -26.00 -42.55
N ARG A 417 -19.87 -25.76 -41.91
CA ARG A 417 -19.79 -25.57 -40.45
C ARG A 417 -20.69 -24.44 -39.96
N THR A 418 -20.72 -23.32 -40.68
CA THR A 418 -21.59 -22.18 -40.34
C THR A 418 -23.07 -22.57 -40.40
N VAL A 419 -23.49 -23.32 -41.42
CA VAL A 419 -24.87 -23.82 -41.56
C VAL A 419 -25.21 -24.79 -40.42
N ASP A 420 -24.32 -25.74 -40.10
CA ASP A 420 -24.51 -26.69 -39.00
C ASP A 420 -24.64 -25.97 -37.65
N LEU A 421 -23.81 -24.94 -37.41
CA LEU A 421 -23.85 -24.10 -36.22
C LEU A 421 -25.15 -23.33 -36.09
N LEU A 422 -25.65 -22.73 -37.18
CA LEU A 422 -26.91 -22.00 -37.18
C LEU A 422 -28.12 -22.94 -37.05
N ALA A 423 -28.05 -24.16 -37.59
CA ALA A 423 -29.13 -25.14 -37.50
C ALA A 423 -29.42 -25.57 -36.05
N GLY A 424 -28.38 -25.78 -35.23
CA GLY A 424 -28.57 -26.18 -33.83
C GLY A 424 -28.97 -25.05 -32.86
N LEU A 425 -28.98 -23.79 -33.33
CA LEU A 425 -29.56 -22.68 -32.57
C LEU A 425 -31.09 -22.73 -32.52
N GLY A 426 -31.73 -23.40 -33.49
CA GLY A 426 -33.18 -23.44 -33.65
C GLY A 426 -33.78 -22.13 -34.19
N ASP A 427 -35.11 -22.06 -34.16
CA ASP A 427 -35.87 -20.89 -34.59
C ASP A 427 -35.86 -19.76 -33.54
N GLU A 428 -35.96 -18.52 -34.01
CA GLU A 428 -36.03 -17.37 -33.12
C GLU A 428 -37.34 -17.38 -32.33
N ARG A 429 -37.23 -17.22 -31.00
CA ARG A 429 -38.38 -17.27 -30.08
C ARG A 429 -39.19 -15.97 -30.12
N PRO A 430 -40.53 -16.03 -30.05
CA PRO A 430 -41.42 -14.88 -30.28
C PRO A 430 -41.14 -13.66 -29.41
N GLU A 431 -40.56 -13.83 -28.22
CA GLU A 431 -40.22 -12.74 -27.28
C GLU A 431 -39.04 -11.87 -27.74
N THR A 432 -38.16 -12.39 -28.58
CA THR A 432 -36.99 -11.68 -29.10
C THR A 432 -37.14 -11.28 -30.56
N VAL A 433 -38.15 -11.82 -31.28
CA VAL A 433 -38.43 -11.56 -32.70
C VAL A 433 -38.60 -10.06 -32.99
N ASN A 434 -39.17 -9.27 -32.08
CA ASN A 434 -39.37 -7.81 -32.30
C ASN A 434 -38.20 -6.95 -31.79
N SER A 435 -37.21 -7.54 -31.10
CA SER A 435 -36.06 -6.81 -30.59
C SER A 435 -34.96 -6.69 -31.66
N LEU A 436 -34.51 -5.47 -31.92
CA LEU A 436 -33.37 -5.19 -32.81
C LEU A 436 -32.03 -5.64 -32.20
N GLN A 437 -31.96 -5.79 -30.88
CA GLN A 437 -30.76 -6.21 -30.13
C GLN A 437 -30.82 -7.68 -29.67
N SER A 438 -31.62 -8.53 -30.34
CA SER A 438 -31.68 -9.96 -30.03
C SER A 438 -30.28 -10.61 -30.14
N PRO A 439 -29.75 -11.28 -29.09
CA PRO A 439 -28.47 -11.99 -29.16
C PRO A 439 -28.38 -12.96 -30.34
N TYR A 440 -29.50 -13.63 -30.64
CA TYR A 440 -29.62 -14.56 -31.77
C TYR A 440 -29.41 -13.84 -33.11
N LYS A 441 -30.06 -12.69 -33.32
CA LYS A 441 -29.89 -11.89 -34.54
C LYS A 441 -28.46 -11.37 -34.66
N LYS A 442 -27.88 -10.89 -33.56
CA LYS A 442 -26.49 -10.38 -33.54
C LYS A 442 -25.49 -11.47 -33.95
N LEU A 443 -25.63 -12.70 -33.42
CA LEU A 443 -24.78 -13.83 -33.80
C LEU A 443 -25.01 -14.25 -35.26
N LYS A 444 -26.27 -14.38 -35.68
CA LYS A 444 -26.62 -14.78 -37.06
C LYS A 444 -26.12 -13.77 -38.09
N GLU A 445 -26.24 -12.47 -37.80
CA GLU A 445 -25.69 -11.41 -38.65
C GLU A 445 -24.16 -11.47 -38.66
N ALA A 446 -23.51 -11.59 -37.49
CA ALA A 446 -22.06 -11.68 -37.40
C ALA A 446 -21.47 -12.86 -38.19
N LEU A 447 -22.17 -14.01 -38.25
CA LEU A 447 -21.71 -15.18 -39.02
C LEU A 447 -22.13 -15.15 -40.50
N SER A 448 -22.94 -14.18 -40.94
CA SER A 448 -23.49 -14.15 -42.30
C SER A 448 -22.49 -13.70 -43.37
N SER A 449 -21.52 -12.85 -43.00
CA SER A 449 -20.51 -12.33 -43.92
C SER A 449 -19.25 -11.88 -43.19
N VAL A 450 -18.15 -11.79 -43.92
CA VAL A 450 -16.85 -11.29 -43.41
C VAL A 450 -16.97 -9.86 -42.88
N GLU A 451 -17.70 -8.99 -43.59
CA GLU A 451 -17.90 -7.58 -43.22
C GLU A 451 -18.77 -7.45 -41.96
N ALA A 452 -19.81 -8.28 -41.84
CA ALA A 452 -20.66 -8.29 -40.67
C ALA A 452 -19.91 -8.80 -39.44
N PHE A 453 -19.13 -9.87 -39.58
CA PHE A 453 -18.25 -10.38 -38.55
C PHE A 453 -17.31 -9.30 -38.03
N GLU A 454 -16.57 -8.65 -38.94
CA GLU A 454 -15.57 -7.65 -38.60
C GLU A 454 -16.17 -6.48 -37.82
N ARG A 455 -17.32 -5.97 -38.27
CA ARG A 455 -18.03 -4.89 -37.58
C ARG A 455 -18.37 -5.25 -36.14
N HIS A 456 -18.98 -6.43 -35.94
CA HIS A 456 -19.43 -6.88 -34.63
C HIS A 456 -18.25 -7.22 -33.70
N TYR A 457 -17.21 -7.86 -34.23
CA TYR A 457 -16.03 -8.20 -33.47
C TYR A 457 -15.25 -6.96 -33.02
N LEU A 458 -15.10 -5.96 -33.89
CA LEU A 458 -14.45 -4.70 -33.55
C LEU A 458 -15.27 -3.92 -32.50
N GLU A 459 -16.59 -3.82 -32.67
CA GLU A 459 -17.49 -3.17 -31.70
C GLU A 459 -17.33 -3.78 -30.30
N LEU A 460 -17.43 -5.12 -30.20
CA LEU A 460 -17.29 -5.85 -28.93
C LEU A 460 -15.89 -5.73 -28.32
N SER A 461 -14.84 -5.76 -29.15
CA SER A 461 -13.45 -5.65 -28.70
C SER A 461 -13.14 -4.25 -28.16
N HIS A 462 -13.59 -3.20 -28.86
CA HIS A 462 -13.40 -1.82 -28.41
C HIS A 462 -14.16 -1.55 -27.12
N ALA A 463 -15.42 -2.00 -27.01
CA ALA A 463 -16.19 -1.90 -25.77
C ALA A 463 -15.47 -2.60 -24.60
N ALA A 464 -14.99 -3.84 -24.78
CA ALA A 464 -14.25 -4.56 -23.76
C ALA A 464 -12.95 -3.84 -23.34
N MET A 465 -12.20 -3.29 -24.30
CA MET A 465 -10.99 -2.50 -24.02
C MET A 465 -11.29 -1.22 -23.24
N GLU A 466 -12.33 -0.48 -23.61
CA GLU A 466 -12.73 0.75 -22.93
C GLU A 466 -13.20 0.47 -21.50
N MET A 467 -14.00 -0.56 -21.29
CA MET A 467 -14.39 -1.00 -19.95
C MET A 467 -13.19 -1.41 -19.10
N TYR A 468 -12.24 -2.20 -19.64
CA TYR A 468 -11.01 -2.55 -18.90
C TYR A 468 -10.16 -1.33 -18.55
N ARG A 469 -10.08 -0.33 -19.42
CA ARG A 469 -9.39 0.95 -19.16
C ARG A 469 -10.12 1.74 -18.06
N ALA A 470 -11.45 1.82 -18.11
CA ALA A 470 -12.27 2.54 -17.13
C ALA A 470 -12.12 1.98 -15.70
N ILE A 471 -12.01 0.65 -15.55
CA ILE A 471 -11.79 0.01 -14.24
C ILE A 471 -10.31 -0.04 -13.81
N GLY A 472 -9.38 0.54 -14.59
CA GLY A 472 -7.95 0.56 -14.28
C GLY A 472 -7.20 -0.76 -14.56
N ARG A 473 -7.83 -1.76 -15.19
CA ARG A 473 -7.19 -3.05 -15.55
C ARG A 473 -6.49 -2.97 -16.92
N LEU A 474 -5.45 -2.16 -17.00
CA LEU A 474 -4.73 -1.88 -18.26
C LEU A 474 -4.15 -3.14 -18.93
N ARG A 475 -3.65 -4.12 -18.17
CA ARG A 475 -3.10 -5.38 -18.73
C ARG A 475 -4.15 -6.16 -19.53
N SER A 476 -5.37 -6.26 -19.01
CA SER A 476 -6.48 -6.92 -19.69
C SER A 476 -6.85 -6.18 -20.98
N ALA A 477 -6.87 -4.84 -20.96
CA ALA A 477 -7.06 -4.05 -22.16
C ALA A 477 -5.94 -4.27 -23.21
N ARG A 478 -4.67 -4.40 -22.78
CA ARG A 478 -3.54 -4.73 -23.68
C ARG A 478 -3.66 -6.12 -24.27
N LEU A 479 -4.18 -7.10 -23.52
CA LEU A 479 -4.41 -8.46 -24.02
C LEU A 479 -5.49 -8.50 -25.12
N VAL A 480 -6.59 -7.76 -24.94
CA VAL A 480 -7.61 -7.58 -26.00
C VAL A 480 -7.00 -6.86 -27.20
N GLY A 481 -6.20 -5.80 -26.98
CA GLY A 481 -5.47 -5.11 -28.03
C GLY A 481 -4.51 -6.01 -28.82
N LYS A 482 -3.82 -6.95 -28.16
CA LYS A 482 -2.98 -7.95 -28.83
C LYS A 482 -3.80 -8.90 -29.71
N SER A 483 -4.99 -9.32 -29.23
CA SER A 483 -5.91 -10.14 -30.03
C SER A 483 -6.44 -9.38 -31.26
N LEU A 484 -6.64 -8.06 -31.16
CA LEU A 484 -6.93 -7.20 -32.30
C LEU A 484 -5.74 -7.09 -33.25
N ALA A 485 -4.51 -6.98 -32.74
CA ALA A 485 -3.32 -6.97 -33.59
C ALA A 485 -3.17 -8.26 -34.41
N GLU A 486 -3.41 -9.42 -33.79
CA GLU A 486 -3.44 -10.71 -34.49
C GLU A 486 -4.52 -10.75 -35.57
N PHE A 487 -5.71 -10.19 -35.29
CA PHE A 487 -6.79 -10.08 -36.26
C PHE A 487 -6.38 -9.21 -37.46
N TYR A 488 -5.83 -8.02 -37.22
CA TYR A 488 -5.36 -7.12 -38.29
C TYR A 488 -4.21 -7.72 -39.11
N MET A 489 -3.29 -8.44 -38.47
CA MET A 489 -2.24 -9.18 -39.18
C MET A 489 -2.80 -10.23 -40.14
N ARG A 490 -3.84 -10.96 -39.74
CA ARG A 490 -4.51 -11.95 -40.61
C ARG A 490 -5.36 -11.31 -41.71
N LYS A 491 -5.70 -10.03 -41.60
CA LYS A 491 -6.39 -9.24 -42.63
C LYS A 491 -5.44 -8.55 -43.61
N GLY A 492 -4.13 -8.63 -43.36
CA GLY A 492 -3.13 -7.93 -44.16
C GLY A 492 -2.97 -6.44 -43.84
N ASP A 493 -3.40 -5.99 -42.65
CA ASP A 493 -3.18 -4.62 -42.15
C ASP A 493 -2.13 -4.60 -41.01
N PRO A 494 -0.83 -4.68 -41.34
CA PRO A 494 0.24 -4.67 -40.34
C PRO A 494 0.42 -3.31 -39.66
N GLU A 495 -0.08 -2.21 -40.24
CA GLU A 495 0.06 -0.86 -39.68
C GLU A 495 -0.76 -0.70 -38.41
N ARG A 496 -2.06 -1.05 -38.47
CA ARG A 496 -2.91 -1.03 -37.27
C ARG A 496 -2.45 -2.03 -36.22
N ALA A 497 -2.01 -3.21 -36.64
CA ALA A 497 -1.49 -4.23 -35.72
C ALA A 497 -0.28 -3.72 -34.93
N GLU A 498 0.65 -3.03 -35.58
CA GLU A 498 1.85 -2.50 -34.92
C GLU A 498 1.49 -1.53 -33.79
N THR A 499 0.50 -0.65 -33.97
CA THR A 499 0.09 0.32 -32.93
C THR A 499 -0.33 -0.36 -31.62
N PHE A 500 -1.18 -1.39 -31.70
CA PHE A 500 -1.62 -2.14 -30.52
C PHE A 500 -0.46 -2.91 -29.86
N LEU A 501 0.46 -3.48 -30.66
CA LEU A 501 1.62 -4.20 -30.15
C LEU A 501 2.63 -3.27 -29.48
N GLN A 502 2.88 -2.09 -30.03
CA GLN A 502 3.76 -1.08 -29.43
C GLN A 502 3.24 -0.61 -28.07
N GLU A 503 1.93 -0.37 -27.97
CA GLU A 503 1.30 -0.01 -26.70
C GLU A 503 1.41 -1.13 -25.65
N ALA A 504 1.28 -2.40 -26.04
CA ALA A 504 1.48 -3.55 -25.17
C ALA A 504 2.95 -3.71 -24.75
N LEU A 505 3.89 -3.56 -25.70
CA LEU A 505 5.33 -3.64 -25.46
C LEU A 505 5.78 -2.60 -24.44
N LYS A 506 5.29 -1.35 -24.54
CA LYS A 506 5.58 -0.28 -23.58
C LYS A 506 5.22 -0.67 -22.15
N SER A 507 4.03 -1.26 -21.96
CA SER A 507 3.58 -1.74 -20.65
C SER A 507 4.46 -2.89 -20.15
N TYR A 508 4.72 -3.92 -20.98
CA TYR A 508 5.52 -5.07 -20.57
C TYR A 508 6.97 -4.72 -20.23
N VAL A 509 7.59 -3.79 -20.98
CA VAL A 509 8.93 -3.26 -20.68
C VAL A 509 8.92 -2.47 -19.36
N SER A 510 7.92 -1.60 -19.15
CA SER A 510 7.84 -0.81 -17.91
C SER A 510 7.63 -1.64 -16.65
N GLU A 511 7.04 -2.82 -16.80
CA GLU A 511 6.73 -3.74 -15.70
C GLU A 511 7.76 -4.88 -15.55
N GLY A 512 8.71 -5.02 -16.48
CA GLY A 512 9.79 -6.01 -16.41
C GLY A 512 9.44 -7.44 -16.88
N TRP A 513 8.42 -7.62 -17.71
CA TRP A 513 8.01 -8.94 -18.21
C TRP A 513 8.83 -9.40 -19.42
N SER A 514 9.95 -10.07 -19.19
CA SER A 514 10.91 -10.47 -20.25
C SER A 514 10.29 -11.33 -21.36
N LEU A 515 9.56 -12.40 -21.03
CA LEU A 515 8.98 -13.33 -22.01
C LEU A 515 7.92 -12.67 -22.92
N PRO A 516 6.88 -11.96 -22.38
CA PRO A 516 5.97 -11.17 -23.20
C PRO A 516 6.67 -10.12 -24.07
N VAL A 517 7.71 -9.46 -23.55
CA VAL A 517 8.51 -8.49 -24.35
C VAL A 517 9.14 -9.16 -25.56
N THR A 518 9.80 -10.31 -25.38
CA THR A 518 10.41 -11.07 -26.49
C THR A 518 9.36 -11.47 -27.53
N HIS A 519 8.23 -12.02 -27.08
CA HIS A 519 7.16 -12.46 -27.98
C HIS A 519 6.52 -11.29 -28.75
N THR A 520 6.19 -10.19 -28.07
CA THR A 520 5.61 -9.00 -28.73
C THR A 520 6.61 -8.34 -29.69
N ARG A 521 7.91 -8.33 -29.38
CA ARG A 521 8.95 -7.85 -30.32
C ARG A 521 9.04 -8.71 -31.57
N LYS A 522 8.85 -10.04 -31.47
CA LYS A 522 8.80 -10.92 -32.65
C LYS A 522 7.62 -10.56 -33.57
N GLN A 523 6.45 -10.31 -32.99
CA GLN A 523 5.27 -9.87 -33.74
C GLN A 523 5.50 -8.49 -34.39
N ILE A 524 6.10 -7.53 -33.67
CA ILE A 524 6.44 -6.22 -34.22
C ILE A 524 7.46 -6.32 -35.35
N ALA A 525 8.48 -7.17 -35.22
CA ALA A 525 9.47 -7.39 -36.27
C ALA A 525 8.82 -7.93 -37.56
N GLU A 526 7.82 -8.81 -37.43
CA GLU A 526 7.03 -9.29 -38.56
C GLU A 526 6.22 -8.16 -39.21
N CYS A 527 5.52 -7.34 -38.42
CA CYS A 527 4.81 -6.15 -38.92
C CYS A 527 5.75 -5.20 -39.68
N GLN A 528 6.90 -4.86 -39.09
CA GLN A 528 7.88 -3.93 -39.66
C GLN A 528 8.49 -4.45 -40.97
N LYS A 529 8.73 -5.77 -41.05
CA LYS A 529 9.21 -6.42 -42.27
C LYS A 529 8.18 -6.34 -43.40
N LEU A 530 6.89 -6.55 -43.10
CA LEU A 530 5.80 -6.40 -44.08
C LEU A 530 5.60 -4.95 -44.52
N LEU A 531 5.78 -3.98 -43.61
CA LEU A 531 5.66 -2.54 -43.90
C LEU A 531 6.88 -1.95 -44.62
N GLY A 532 7.97 -2.69 -44.77
CA GLY A 532 9.21 -2.21 -45.39
C GLY A 532 9.98 -1.18 -44.55
N ARG A 533 9.72 -1.07 -43.25
CA ARG A 533 10.41 -0.14 -42.33
C ARG A 533 11.78 -0.72 -41.91
N THR A 534 12.78 -0.56 -42.76
CA THR A 534 14.08 -1.23 -42.60
C THR A 534 14.84 -0.80 -41.35
N GLU A 535 14.82 0.47 -40.97
CA GLU A 535 15.54 0.96 -39.78
C GLU A 535 14.94 0.42 -38.48
N ASP A 536 13.61 0.52 -38.33
CA ASP A 536 12.88 -0.03 -37.18
C ASP A 536 13.03 -1.55 -37.08
N TYR A 537 12.96 -2.25 -38.22
CA TYR A 537 13.16 -3.69 -38.28
C TYR A 537 14.57 -4.10 -37.84
N LEU A 538 15.61 -3.40 -38.28
CA LEU A 538 17.00 -3.67 -37.87
C LEU A 538 17.21 -3.41 -36.37
N GLN A 539 16.55 -2.41 -35.83
CA GLN A 539 16.58 -2.10 -34.40
C GLN A 539 15.89 -3.18 -33.56
N THR A 540 14.69 -3.60 -33.95
CA THR A 540 13.97 -4.71 -33.30
C THR A 540 14.75 -6.02 -33.45
N SER A 541 15.32 -6.28 -34.61
CA SER A 541 16.15 -7.46 -34.88
C SER A 541 17.43 -7.48 -34.05
N ALA A 542 18.08 -6.32 -33.83
CA ALA A 542 19.22 -6.23 -32.94
C ALA A 542 18.83 -6.63 -31.51
N LEU A 543 17.68 -6.13 -31.01
CA LEU A 543 17.17 -6.46 -29.68
C LEU A 543 16.87 -7.94 -29.54
N LEU A 544 16.33 -8.58 -30.58
CA LEU A 544 16.05 -10.03 -30.62
C LEU A 544 17.34 -10.86 -30.71
N ALA A 545 18.35 -10.44 -31.48
CA ALA A 545 19.63 -11.15 -31.59
C ALA A 545 20.38 -11.23 -30.24
N GLY A 546 20.27 -10.18 -29.43
CA GLY A 546 20.82 -10.10 -28.07
C GLY A 546 19.96 -10.74 -26.97
N ASP A 547 18.73 -11.17 -27.27
CA ASP A 547 17.77 -11.67 -26.27
C ASP A 547 18.12 -13.09 -25.81
N VAL A 548 18.24 -13.30 -24.50
CA VAL A 548 18.56 -14.61 -23.89
C VAL A 548 17.36 -15.56 -23.87
N ASN A 549 16.13 -15.06 -24.02
CA ASN A 549 14.91 -15.88 -23.98
C ASN A 549 14.62 -16.60 -25.31
N LEU A 550 15.32 -16.24 -26.40
CA LEU A 550 15.18 -16.88 -27.70
C LEU A 550 16.13 -18.07 -27.87
N THR A 551 15.72 -19.00 -28.74
CA THR A 551 16.60 -20.11 -29.12
C THR A 551 17.83 -19.62 -29.88
N THR A 552 18.94 -20.35 -29.80
CA THR A 552 20.20 -19.97 -30.48
C THR A 552 20.00 -19.83 -32.00
N GLU A 553 19.14 -20.63 -32.61
CA GLU A 553 18.85 -20.57 -34.05
C GLU A 553 18.05 -19.31 -34.42
N GLU A 554 17.06 -18.92 -33.63
CA GLU A 554 16.33 -17.65 -33.85
C GLU A 554 17.25 -16.44 -33.69
N ARG A 555 18.15 -16.45 -32.68
CA ARG A 555 19.13 -15.38 -32.49
C ARG A 555 20.11 -15.26 -33.64
N LYS A 556 20.59 -16.41 -34.17
CA LYS A 556 21.45 -16.44 -35.36
C LYS A 556 20.71 -15.88 -36.58
N HIS A 557 19.44 -16.22 -36.76
CA HIS A 557 18.61 -15.70 -37.86
C HIS A 557 18.56 -14.16 -37.84
N PHE A 558 18.19 -13.54 -36.72
CA PHE A 558 18.14 -12.08 -36.61
C PHE A 558 19.52 -11.42 -36.73
N CYS A 559 20.58 -12.05 -36.19
CA CYS A 559 21.95 -11.59 -36.38
C CYS A 559 22.36 -11.60 -37.86
N GLN A 560 21.99 -12.64 -38.59
CA GLN A 560 22.30 -12.78 -40.01
C GLN A 560 21.53 -11.79 -40.88
N GLU A 561 20.28 -11.44 -40.55
CA GLU A 561 19.55 -10.36 -41.25
C GLU A 561 20.30 -9.01 -41.13
N ILE A 562 20.84 -8.68 -39.95
CA ILE A 562 21.62 -7.45 -39.73
C ILE A 562 22.92 -7.47 -40.55
N LEU A 563 23.65 -8.58 -40.53
CA LEU A 563 24.90 -8.73 -41.29
C LEU A 563 24.66 -8.70 -42.81
N THR A 564 23.57 -9.31 -43.27
CA THR A 564 23.17 -9.30 -44.67
C THR A 564 22.86 -7.89 -45.14
N PHE A 565 22.18 -7.08 -44.31
CA PHE A 565 21.98 -5.66 -44.60
C PHE A 565 23.30 -4.89 -44.60
N ALA A 566 24.15 -5.09 -43.59
CA ALA A 566 25.44 -4.42 -43.47
C ALA A 566 26.38 -4.68 -44.67
N GLY A 567 26.26 -5.85 -45.32
CA GLY A 567 27.02 -6.25 -46.49
C GLY A 567 26.50 -5.73 -47.84
N LYS A 568 25.33 -5.09 -47.90
CA LYS A 568 24.81 -4.49 -49.14
C LYS A 568 25.63 -3.24 -49.49
N SER A 569 26.03 -3.12 -50.75
CA SER A 569 26.94 -2.08 -51.25
C SER A 569 26.19 -1.04 -52.10
N GLU A 570 25.28 -0.27 -51.50
CA GLU A 570 24.64 0.88 -52.17
C GLU A 570 24.79 2.17 -51.36
N ASP A 571 25.25 3.23 -52.03
CA ASP A 571 25.47 4.62 -51.58
C ASP A 571 26.09 4.88 -50.19
N LYS A 572 27.32 5.41 -50.23
CA LYS A 572 28.17 5.75 -49.07
C LYS A 572 27.66 6.89 -48.17
N SER A 573 26.41 7.34 -48.32
CA SER A 573 25.91 8.58 -47.70
C SER A 573 25.00 8.39 -46.48
N HIS A 574 24.40 7.21 -46.25
CA HIS A 574 23.57 6.96 -45.07
C HIS A 574 23.98 5.67 -44.35
N LYS A 575 24.52 5.81 -43.13
CA LYS A 575 24.79 4.69 -42.23
C LYS A 575 23.68 4.59 -41.20
N VAL A 576 23.07 3.42 -41.09
CA VAL A 576 22.03 3.17 -40.07
C VAL A 576 22.70 3.09 -38.71
N THR A 577 22.28 3.95 -37.78
CA THR A 577 22.85 4.01 -36.43
C THR A 577 22.03 3.17 -35.47
N LEU A 578 22.66 2.18 -34.85
CA LEU A 578 22.06 1.31 -33.83
C LEU A 578 22.71 1.56 -32.47
N SER A 579 21.98 1.28 -31.40
CA SER A 579 22.53 1.38 -30.04
C SER A 579 23.55 0.27 -29.78
N MET A 580 24.74 0.65 -29.29
CA MET A 580 25.78 -0.31 -28.95
C MET A 580 25.37 -1.24 -27.81
N GLY A 581 24.52 -0.82 -26.87
CA GLY A 581 24.10 -1.64 -25.73
C GLY A 581 23.36 -2.92 -26.10
N VAL A 582 22.88 -3.02 -27.34
CA VAL A 582 22.20 -4.20 -27.89
C VAL A 582 23.20 -5.16 -28.57
N PHE A 583 24.36 -4.65 -28.97
CA PHE A 583 25.39 -5.37 -29.72
C PHE A 583 26.55 -5.83 -28.83
N ALA A 584 27.10 -4.92 -28.02
CA ALA A 584 28.19 -5.17 -27.12
C ALA A 584 28.14 -4.26 -25.90
N GLN A 585 28.54 -4.78 -24.75
CA GLN A 585 28.62 -4.06 -23.49
C GLN A 585 30.07 -3.73 -23.15
N LEU A 586 30.36 -2.47 -22.84
CA LEU A 586 31.63 -2.09 -22.23
C LEU A 586 31.64 -2.55 -20.77
N THR A 587 32.61 -3.39 -20.41
CA THR A 587 32.69 -4.02 -19.07
C THR A 587 33.84 -3.49 -18.23
N ARG A 588 34.99 -3.24 -18.86
CA ARG A 588 36.20 -2.75 -18.18
C ARG A 588 36.98 -1.82 -19.10
N LEU A 589 37.60 -0.79 -18.53
CA LEU A 589 38.60 0.05 -19.17
C LEU A 589 39.82 0.17 -18.26
N GLN A 590 41.02 -0.05 -18.78
CA GLN A 590 42.27 -0.04 -18.01
C GLN A 590 43.35 0.85 -18.66
N PHE A 591 44.01 1.66 -17.83
CA PHE A 591 45.15 2.50 -18.22
C PHE A 591 46.48 1.83 -17.89
N HIS A 592 47.47 2.03 -18.76
CA HIS A 592 48.84 1.59 -18.57
C HIS A 592 49.79 2.79 -18.77
N PRO A 593 50.41 3.35 -17.70
CA PRO A 593 50.38 2.91 -16.30
C PRO A 593 49.05 3.18 -15.56
N ALA A 594 48.77 2.38 -14.53
CA ALA A 594 47.50 2.37 -13.77
C ALA A 594 47.24 3.64 -12.94
N THR A 595 48.14 4.62 -12.94
CA THR A 595 47.94 5.90 -12.24
C THR A 595 47.08 6.87 -13.04
N ALA A 596 46.76 6.57 -14.31
CA ALA A 596 46.02 7.44 -15.24
C ALA A 596 46.52 8.90 -15.27
N SER A 597 47.77 9.10 -14.85
CA SER A 597 48.42 10.40 -14.70
C SER A 597 49.89 10.23 -15.12
N VAL A 598 50.32 11.04 -16.07
CA VAL A 598 51.66 10.94 -16.67
C VAL A 598 52.28 12.33 -16.79
N HIS A 599 53.59 12.45 -16.64
CA HIS A 599 54.26 13.74 -16.91
C HIS A 599 54.24 14.02 -18.42
N SER A 600 54.34 15.30 -18.78
CA SER A 600 54.38 15.74 -20.18
C SER A 600 55.47 14.99 -20.95
N GLY A 601 55.08 14.23 -21.98
CA GLY A 601 55.98 13.46 -22.85
C GLY A 601 56.06 11.93 -22.63
N ALA A 602 55.39 11.35 -21.62
CA ALA A 602 55.39 9.90 -21.39
C ALA A 602 54.31 9.14 -22.19
N VAL A 603 54.50 7.84 -22.47
CA VAL A 603 53.54 7.02 -23.26
C VAL A 603 52.41 6.46 -22.36
N LEU A 604 51.15 6.55 -22.81
CA LEU A 604 49.96 6.03 -22.11
C LEU A 604 49.16 5.10 -23.06
N GLN A 605 48.83 3.89 -22.61
CA GLN A 605 47.92 2.95 -23.33
C GLN A 605 46.58 2.80 -22.60
N VAL A 606 45.50 2.58 -23.37
CA VAL A 606 44.13 2.38 -22.86
C VAL A 606 43.57 1.07 -23.42
N GLU A 607 43.22 0.13 -22.56
CA GLU A 607 42.65 -1.17 -22.92
C GLU A 607 41.14 -1.19 -22.58
N LEU A 608 40.28 -1.55 -23.55
CA LEU A 608 38.84 -1.67 -23.39
C LEU A 608 38.41 -3.13 -23.51
N THR A 609 37.65 -3.62 -22.54
CA THR A 609 37.01 -4.94 -22.59
C THR A 609 35.54 -4.81 -23.00
N LEU A 610 35.20 -5.30 -24.19
CA LEU A 610 33.84 -5.34 -24.74
C LEU A 610 33.27 -6.76 -24.69
N ARG A 611 32.10 -6.93 -24.07
CA ARG A 611 31.33 -8.17 -24.09
C ARG A 611 30.35 -8.16 -25.26
N CYS A 612 30.60 -8.96 -26.29
CA CYS A 612 29.71 -9.10 -27.45
C CYS A 612 28.51 -10.01 -27.12
N PHE A 613 27.29 -9.55 -27.43
CA PHE A 613 26.05 -10.31 -27.23
C PHE A 613 25.61 -11.10 -28.46
N MET A 614 26.29 -10.92 -29.59
CA MET A 614 25.96 -11.62 -30.83
C MET A 614 26.29 -13.12 -30.73
N PRO A 615 25.43 -14.00 -31.28
CA PRO A 615 25.65 -15.45 -31.22
C PRO A 615 26.74 -15.96 -32.17
N VAL A 616 27.26 -15.08 -33.05
CA VAL A 616 28.26 -15.40 -34.08
C VAL A 616 29.36 -14.34 -34.05
N SER A 617 30.56 -14.70 -34.51
CA SER A 617 31.68 -13.75 -34.62
C SER A 617 31.38 -12.64 -35.63
N VAL A 618 31.57 -11.38 -35.26
CA VAL A 618 31.30 -10.22 -36.12
C VAL A 618 32.60 -9.50 -36.47
N HIS A 619 32.81 -9.24 -37.76
CA HIS A 619 33.94 -8.47 -38.25
C HIS A 619 33.61 -6.97 -38.25
N ILE A 620 34.41 -6.18 -37.52
CA ILE A 620 34.23 -4.74 -37.34
C ILE A 620 35.34 -4.02 -38.10
N GLN A 621 34.96 -3.16 -39.04
CA GLN A 621 35.91 -2.38 -39.86
C GLN A 621 36.67 -1.36 -39.02
N GLN A 622 35.98 -0.73 -38.07
CA GLN A 622 36.60 0.29 -37.21
C GLN A 622 35.91 0.38 -35.86
N VAL A 623 36.70 0.40 -34.79
CA VAL A 623 36.27 0.81 -33.44
C VAL A 623 36.94 2.14 -33.12
N ALA A 624 36.14 3.13 -32.71
CA ALA A 624 36.67 4.45 -32.37
C ALA A 624 36.08 5.01 -31.07
N ALA A 625 36.94 5.60 -30.24
CA ALA A 625 36.55 6.31 -29.01
C ALA A 625 36.86 7.81 -29.15
N SER A 626 35.89 8.68 -28.84
CA SER A 626 36.08 10.13 -28.91
C SER A 626 36.67 10.69 -27.63
N ILE A 627 37.67 11.58 -27.76
CA ILE A 627 38.36 12.27 -26.66
C ILE A 627 38.05 13.77 -26.72
N HIS A 628 37.77 14.34 -25.55
CA HIS A 628 37.73 15.78 -25.32
C HIS A 628 38.96 16.20 -24.50
N PHE A 629 39.63 17.28 -24.91
CA PHE A 629 40.79 17.86 -24.22
C PHE A 629 40.37 19.19 -23.60
N ASP A 630 40.63 19.36 -22.31
CA ASP A 630 40.43 20.60 -21.58
C ASP A 630 41.78 21.15 -21.10
N VAL A 631 42.02 22.43 -21.35
CA VAL A 631 43.26 23.13 -20.97
C VAL A 631 42.99 23.80 -19.64
N ASP A 632 43.74 23.43 -18.60
CA ASP A 632 43.75 24.18 -17.35
C ASP A 632 44.27 25.59 -17.63
N HIS A 633 43.36 26.54 -17.79
CA HIS A 633 43.70 27.96 -17.92
C HIS A 633 44.13 28.45 -16.54
N GLY A 634 45.45 28.56 -16.35
CA GLY A 634 46.03 29.35 -15.26
C GLY A 634 45.67 30.83 -15.44
N GLY A 635 44.50 31.23 -14.96
CA GLY A 635 44.01 32.61 -14.93
C GLY A 635 43.86 33.08 -13.50
N THR A 636 44.57 34.16 -13.17
CA THR A 636 44.53 34.93 -11.91
C THR A 636 43.14 35.07 -11.29
N HIS A 637 42.78 34.21 -10.34
CA HIS A 637 41.88 34.50 -9.21
C HIS A 637 41.96 33.35 -8.19
N GLY A 638 42.46 33.64 -6.98
CA GLY A 638 42.26 32.83 -5.77
C GLY A 638 43.14 31.59 -5.63
N ARG A 639 43.91 31.55 -4.54
CA ARG A 639 44.66 30.40 -4.01
C ARG A 639 43.95 29.06 -4.27
N SER A 640 44.73 28.12 -4.80
CA SER A 640 44.39 26.72 -5.05
C SER A 640 43.58 26.10 -3.90
N LYS A 641 42.34 25.69 -4.21
CA LYS A 641 41.61 24.70 -3.42
C LYS A 641 42.50 23.47 -3.29
N GLY A 642 42.67 22.94 -2.07
CA GLY A 642 43.20 21.61 -1.86
C GLY A 642 42.23 20.63 -2.51
N ALA A 643 42.44 20.32 -3.79
CA ALA A 643 41.79 19.20 -4.42
C ALA A 643 42.27 17.96 -3.67
N GLN A 644 41.36 17.30 -2.95
CA GLN A 644 41.46 15.86 -2.76
C GLN A 644 41.82 15.30 -4.15
N ARG A 645 43.08 14.88 -4.34
CA ARG A 645 43.47 14.08 -5.49
C ARG A 645 42.61 12.83 -5.41
N GLN A 646 41.45 12.82 -6.05
CA GLN A 646 40.77 11.59 -6.38
C GLN A 646 41.77 10.84 -7.23
N THR A 647 42.31 9.76 -6.67
CA THR A 647 43.10 8.79 -7.41
C THR A 647 42.22 8.30 -8.55
N ASN A 648 42.45 8.82 -9.77
CA ASN A 648 41.78 8.31 -10.96
C ASN A 648 42.04 6.79 -10.98
N PRO A 649 41.01 5.95 -10.83
CA PRO A 649 41.22 4.52 -10.76
C PRO A 649 41.78 4.08 -12.11
N GLY A 650 43.00 3.53 -12.11
CA GLY A 650 43.63 3.01 -13.32
C GLY A 650 42.82 1.94 -14.05
N THR A 651 41.82 1.37 -13.38
CA THR A 651 40.84 0.47 -13.96
C THR A 651 39.44 0.94 -13.60
N VAL A 652 38.63 1.21 -14.61
CA VAL A 652 37.21 1.54 -14.50
C VAL A 652 36.40 0.32 -14.87
N GLU A 653 35.62 -0.20 -13.92
CA GLU A 653 34.67 -1.28 -14.16
C GLU A 653 33.26 -0.71 -14.37
N PHE A 654 32.62 -1.12 -15.44
CA PHE A 654 31.29 -0.68 -15.83
C PHE A 654 30.24 -1.68 -15.34
N ASN A 655 29.90 -1.59 -14.06
CA ASN A 655 28.92 -2.47 -13.43
C ASN A 655 27.49 -2.07 -13.85
N HIS A 656 26.91 -2.79 -14.82
CA HIS A 656 25.47 -2.80 -15.07
C HIS A 656 24.92 -4.14 -14.58
N GLY A 657 23.83 -4.12 -13.79
CA GLY A 657 23.31 -5.26 -13.03
C GLY A 657 23.38 -6.61 -13.76
N ASN A 658 24.04 -7.58 -13.13
CA ASN A 658 24.16 -8.96 -13.62
C ASN A 658 22.78 -9.58 -13.87
N SER A 659 22.45 -9.87 -15.13
CA SER A 659 21.28 -10.68 -15.53
C SER A 659 21.48 -12.18 -15.27
N SER A 660 21.82 -12.57 -14.04
CA SER A 660 21.88 -14.01 -13.66
C SER A 660 21.31 -14.35 -12.28
N ALA A 661 20.70 -13.40 -11.56
CA ALA A 661 20.04 -13.68 -10.29
C ALA A 661 18.76 -12.84 -10.14
N GLY A 662 17.60 -13.45 -10.46
CA GLY A 662 16.26 -12.89 -10.19
C GLY A 662 15.88 -11.66 -11.03
N PRO A 663 14.57 -11.36 -11.18
CA PRO A 663 14.13 -10.18 -11.91
C PRO A 663 14.49 -8.92 -11.10
N PRO A 664 15.31 -7.99 -11.62
CA PRO A 664 15.45 -6.70 -11.00
C PRO A 664 14.13 -5.94 -11.17
N SER A 665 13.64 -5.35 -10.08
CA SER A 665 12.54 -4.38 -10.10
C SER A 665 12.91 -3.20 -11.03
N SER A 666 12.53 -3.27 -12.29
CA SER A 666 12.91 -2.29 -13.30
C SER A 666 11.85 -1.19 -13.44
N SER A 667 11.98 -0.16 -12.60
CA SER A 667 11.77 1.20 -13.09
C SER A 667 12.65 1.36 -14.32
N ALA A 668 12.07 1.80 -15.45
CA ALA A 668 12.79 2.19 -16.66
C ALA A 668 14.11 2.90 -16.28
N ALA A 669 15.24 2.31 -16.68
CA ALA A 669 16.57 2.71 -16.24
C ALA A 669 16.95 4.09 -16.80
N ARG A 670 16.44 5.15 -16.18
CA ARG A 670 17.22 6.38 -16.03
C ARG A 670 18.38 6.05 -15.08
N PRO A 671 19.61 6.49 -15.37
CA PRO A 671 20.68 6.40 -14.37
C PRO A 671 20.19 7.11 -13.10
N PRO A 672 20.32 6.50 -11.91
CA PRO A 672 19.89 7.11 -10.66
C PRO A 672 20.54 8.48 -10.52
N LEU A 673 19.83 9.47 -9.96
CA LEU A 673 20.42 10.79 -9.68
C LEU A 673 21.67 10.60 -8.81
N GLU A 674 22.85 10.87 -9.39
CA GLU A 674 24.10 10.80 -8.66
C GLU A 674 24.37 12.17 -8.06
N LEU A 675 23.78 12.37 -6.88
CA LEU A 675 23.88 13.61 -6.13
C LEU A 675 25.15 13.56 -5.28
N ASP A 676 26.08 14.44 -5.59
CA ASP A 676 27.23 14.73 -4.74
C ASP A 676 26.94 16.01 -3.96
N GLU A 677 27.22 15.96 -2.65
CA GLU A 677 27.24 17.14 -1.83
C GLU A 677 28.55 17.91 -2.08
N ILE A 678 28.45 19.12 -2.61
CA ILE A 678 29.59 20.03 -2.72
C ILE A 678 29.51 21.01 -1.57
N GLN A 679 30.52 20.93 -0.70
CA GLN A 679 30.72 21.89 0.38
C GLN A 679 31.83 22.85 0.00
N ASP A 680 31.48 24.11 -0.29
CA ASP A 680 32.46 25.16 -0.49
C ASP A 680 32.79 25.76 0.88
N ARG A 681 33.93 25.36 1.44
CA ARG A 681 34.41 25.82 2.74
C ARG A 681 35.46 26.92 2.57
N SER A 682 35.39 27.94 3.42
CA SER A 682 36.36 29.01 3.50
C SER A 682 37.78 28.44 3.67
N PRO A 683 38.77 28.82 2.86
CA PRO A 683 40.14 28.32 2.97
C PRO A 683 40.83 28.72 4.28
N SER A 684 40.35 29.76 4.97
CA SER A 684 40.99 30.30 6.19
C SER A 684 40.46 29.66 7.47
N ASP A 685 39.16 29.37 7.54
CA ASP A 685 38.50 28.97 8.78
C ASP A 685 37.72 27.66 8.66
N ASN A 686 37.80 27.02 7.49
CA ASN A 686 37.06 25.81 7.11
C ASN A 686 35.54 25.93 7.37
N SER A 687 35.05 27.16 7.54
CA SER A 687 33.65 27.47 7.74
C SER A 687 32.93 27.26 6.43
N LEU A 688 31.83 26.53 6.49
CA LEU A 688 31.06 26.17 5.32
C LEU A 688 30.39 27.44 4.76
N ASN A 689 30.90 27.94 3.63
CA ASN A 689 30.41 29.16 2.99
C ASN A 689 29.14 28.89 2.19
N SER A 690 29.11 27.76 1.48
CA SER A 690 27.92 27.27 0.80
C SER A 690 27.93 25.74 0.72
N THR A 691 26.75 25.14 0.83
CA THR A 691 26.49 23.73 0.52
C THR A 691 25.56 23.70 -0.68
N GLY A 692 25.98 22.99 -1.72
CA GLY A 692 25.16 22.74 -2.90
C GLY A 692 25.08 21.25 -3.17
N VAL A 693 23.98 20.80 -3.74
CA VAL A 693 23.87 19.44 -4.28
C VAL A 693 24.16 19.54 -5.77
N VAL A 694 25.20 18.85 -6.23
CA VAL A 694 25.51 18.74 -7.67
C VAL A 694 25.21 17.33 -8.12
N CYS A 695 24.29 17.23 -9.07
CA CYS A 695 24.02 15.99 -9.76
C CYS A 695 25.15 15.72 -10.79
N LYS A 696 26.06 14.79 -10.49
CA LYS A 696 27.20 14.41 -11.36
C LYS A 696 26.76 13.99 -12.76
N ASN A 697 25.62 13.30 -12.83
CA ASN A 697 25.02 12.84 -14.08
C ASN A 697 23.92 13.77 -14.62
N THR A 698 23.91 15.06 -14.23
CA THR A 698 22.95 16.05 -14.77
C THR A 698 22.98 16.07 -16.31
N HIS A 699 24.17 15.92 -16.90
CA HIS A 699 24.34 15.88 -18.36
C HIS A 699 23.70 14.65 -19.02
N LEU A 700 23.51 13.54 -18.30
CA LEU A 700 22.76 12.37 -18.76
C LEU A 700 21.24 12.57 -18.60
N LEU A 701 20.81 13.39 -17.64
CA LEU A 701 19.40 13.64 -17.33
C LEU A 701 18.78 14.79 -18.15
N MET A 702 19.57 15.82 -18.47
CA MET A 702 19.09 17.06 -19.10
C MET A 702 19.06 17.00 -20.64
N ARG A 703 19.93 16.21 -21.28
CA ARG A 703 20.00 16.15 -22.77
C ARG A 703 18.88 15.35 -23.44
N CYS A 704 17.98 14.72 -22.67
CA CYS A 704 16.78 14.09 -23.23
C CYS A 704 15.74 15.08 -23.77
N HIS A 705 15.94 16.40 -23.62
CA HIS A 705 14.95 17.43 -23.97
C HIS A 705 15.28 18.29 -25.20
N ASP A 706 16.47 18.17 -25.79
CA ASP A 706 16.88 19.04 -26.90
C ASP A 706 16.78 18.33 -28.25
N SER A 707 15.56 18.19 -28.77
CA SER A 707 15.28 17.92 -30.18
C SER A 707 13.94 18.57 -30.52
N ASN A 708 13.92 19.51 -31.47
CA ASN A 708 12.75 20.29 -31.88
C ASN A 708 11.69 19.44 -32.63
N SER A 709 11.03 18.53 -31.93
CA SER A 709 9.77 17.90 -32.31
C SER A 709 8.81 17.95 -31.11
N PRO A 710 7.48 18.11 -31.32
CA PRO A 710 6.51 18.08 -30.22
C PRO A 710 6.61 16.76 -29.45
N PRO A 711 6.14 16.70 -28.20
CA PRO A 711 6.40 15.58 -27.29
C PRO A 711 5.52 14.38 -27.67
N ASP A 712 5.85 13.71 -28.77
CA ASP A 712 5.39 12.36 -28.99
C ASP A 712 6.16 11.41 -28.08
N THR A 713 5.40 10.52 -27.46
CA THR A 713 5.80 9.53 -26.46
C THR A 713 7.21 8.96 -26.66
N PRO A 714 7.98 8.71 -25.57
CA PRO A 714 9.25 7.98 -25.70
C PRO A 714 8.97 6.64 -26.37
N ASN A 715 9.37 6.50 -27.64
CA ASN A 715 9.20 5.29 -28.42
C ASN A 715 10.07 4.21 -27.77
N CYS A 716 9.45 3.31 -26.98
CA CYS A 716 10.11 2.17 -26.34
C CYS A 716 10.66 1.12 -27.33
N VAL A 717 10.50 1.35 -28.63
CA VAL A 717 11.06 0.54 -29.72
C VAL A 717 12.51 0.96 -30.00
N SER A 718 12.88 2.22 -29.68
CA SER A 718 14.10 2.85 -30.20
C SER A 718 14.86 3.65 -29.14
N PRO A 719 16.16 3.39 -28.89
CA PRO A 719 17.02 4.37 -28.23
C PRO A 719 17.07 5.66 -29.09
N PRO A 720 17.16 6.85 -28.47
CA PRO A 720 17.18 8.13 -29.19
C PRO A 720 18.27 8.15 -30.27
N ALA A 721 17.97 8.72 -31.43
CA ALA A 721 18.90 8.81 -32.56
C ALA A 721 20.21 9.52 -32.13
N VAL A 722 21.35 8.84 -32.29
CA VAL A 722 22.66 9.32 -31.85
C VAL A 722 23.48 9.78 -33.04
N ALA A 723 23.64 11.09 -33.23
CA ALA A 723 24.60 11.64 -34.17
C ALA A 723 26.00 11.71 -33.54
N MET A 724 27.03 11.23 -34.26
CA MET A 724 28.43 11.46 -33.87
C MET A 724 28.79 12.94 -34.10
N LYS A 725 29.41 13.60 -33.11
CA LYS A 725 29.93 14.96 -33.31
C LYS A 725 31.20 14.92 -34.15
N GLU A 726 31.10 15.35 -35.41
CA GLU A 726 32.24 15.59 -36.30
C GLU A 726 33.13 16.70 -35.73
N GLY A 727 34.26 16.34 -35.09
CA GLY A 727 35.24 17.34 -34.62
C GLY A 727 36.12 16.94 -33.42
N ALA A 728 35.82 15.85 -32.71
CA ALA A 728 36.64 15.40 -31.57
C ALA A 728 37.89 14.59 -32.02
N ARG A 729 39.02 14.72 -31.32
CA ARG A 729 40.17 13.81 -31.49
C ARG A 729 39.71 12.38 -31.17
N MET A 730 40.03 11.40 -32.02
CA MET A 730 39.54 10.02 -31.88
C MET A 730 40.70 9.04 -31.72
N LEU A 731 40.55 8.09 -30.79
CA LEU A 731 41.33 6.87 -30.76
C LEU A 731 40.70 5.88 -31.74
N LYS A 732 41.48 5.29 -32.65
CA LYS A 732 40.94 4.39 -33.68
C LYS A 732 41.75 3.09 -33.75
N VAL A 733 41.05 1.97 -33.85
CA VAL A 733 41.60 0.65 -34.18
C VAL A 733 40.79 0.12 -35.37
N GLN A 734 41.49 -0.43 -36.37
CA GLN A 734 40.89 -0.98 -37.60
C GLN A 734 40.88 -2.51 -37.54
N ASP A 735 39.95 -3.12 -38.29
CA ASP A 735 39.85 -4.56 -38.53
C ASP A 735 39.84 -5.44 -37.27
N VAL A 736 38.85 -5.21 -36.40
CA VAL A 736 38.66 -5.95 -35.15
C VAL A 736 37.65 -7.09 -35.36
N LYS A 737 38.02 -8.32 -34.98
CA LYS A 737 37.08 -9.45 -34.91
C LYS A 737 36.56 -9.58 -33.48
N LEU A 738 35.25 -9.42 -33.27
CA LEU A 738 34.62 -9.71 -31.97
C LEU A 738 34.08 -11.13 -31.95
N GLU A 739 34.58 -11.94 -31.01
CA GLU A 739 34.01 -13.24 -30.68
C GLU A 739 32.86 -13.08 -29.67
N PRO A 740 31.88 -14.00 -29.61
CA PRO A 740 30.86 -14.00 -28.57
C PRO A 740 31.50 -14.01 -27.16
N GLY A 741 31.08 -13.10 -26.27
CA GLY A 741 31.70 -12.94 -24.95
C GLY A 741 32.72 -11.79 -24.88
N ASN A 742 33.71 -11.89 -24.00
CA ASN A 742 34.61 -10.78 -23.68
C ASN A 742 35.77 -10.67 -24.70
N ASN A 743 36.00 -9.47 -25.22
CA ASN A 743 37.06 -9.13 -26.17
C ASN A 743 37.85 -7.93 -25.65
N SER A 744 39.18 -7.92 -25.79
CA SER A 744 40.03 -6.79 -25.38
C SER A 744 40.55 -6.01 -26.59
N ILE A 745 40.52 -4.67 -26.52
CA ILE A 745 40.93 -3.74 -27.57
C ILE A 745 41.82 -2.65 -26.97
N THR A 746 43.05 -2.48 -27.48
CA THR A 746 44.02 -1.52 -26.96
C THR A 746 44.19 -0.29 -27.86
N PHE A 747 44.25 0.90 -27.26
CA PHE A 747 44.49 2.19 -27.90
C PHE A 747 45.73 2.88 -27.31
N THR A 748 46.38 3.75 -28.09
CA THR A 748 47.50 4.61 -27.62
C THR A 748 46.99 6.05 -27.40
N ALA A 749 47.14 6.59 -26.19
CA ALA A 749 46.61 7.91 -25.81
C ALA A 749 47.65 9.05 -25.95
N PRO A 750 47.22 10.28 -26.31
CA PRO A 750 48.11 11.45 -26.42
C PRO A 750 48.50 12.06 -25.06
N SER A 751 49.77 12.47 -24.91
CA SER A 751 50.38 12.98 -23.66
C SER A 751 51.26 14.25 -23.80
N GLY A 752 51.17 14.94 -24.94
CA GLY A 752 52.08 16.05 -25.28
C GLY A 752 51.76 17.42 -24.67
N GLN A 753 50.57 17.62 -24.11
CA GLN A 753 50.15 18.89 -23.50
C GLN A 753 49.60 18.64 -22.10
N PRO A 754 50.03 19.42 -21.08
CA PRO A 754 49.48 19.34 -19.72
C PRO A 754 48.01 19.78 -19.73
N GLY A 755 47.17 19.03 -19.01
CA GLY A 755 45.71 19.18 -19.02
C GLY A 755 44.99 17.84 -18.88
N THR A 756 43.66 17.89 -18.99
CA THR A 756 42.77 16.74 -18.70
C THR A 756 42.11 16.24 -19.97
N TYR A 757 42.21 14.94 -20.23
CA TYR A 757 41.61 14.28 -21.39
C TYR A 757 40.46 13.36 -20.96
N THR A 758 39.27 13.51 -21.55
CA THR A 758 38.06 12.75 -21.19
C THR A 758 37.54 11.92 -22.36
N LEU A 759 37.28 10.63 -22.17
CA LEU A 759 36.59 9.77 -23.15
C LEU A 759 35.08 10.00 -23.09
N ARG A 760 34.42 10.22 -24.24
CA ARG A 760 32.98 10.59 -24.28
C ARG A 760 32.08 9.58 -24.99
N GLN A 761 32.44 9.12 -26.18
CA GLN A 761 31.60 8.22 -27.00
C GLN A 761 32.44 7.06 -27.53
N LEU A 762 31.80 5.92 -27.76
CA LEU A 762 32.40 4.76 -28.40
C LEU A 762 31.54 4.37 -29.62
N CYS A 763 32.16 4.09 -30.75
CA CYS A 763 31.45 3.60 -31.93
C CYS A 763 32.16 2.39 -32.56
N ALA A 764 31.37 1.48 -33.12
CA ALA A 764 31.83 0.34 -33.89
C ALA A 764 31.11 0.33 -35.25
N THR A 765 31.88 0.20 -36.34
CA THR A 765 31.34 0.25 -37.71
C THR A 765 31.38 -1.13 -38.36
N VAL A 766 30.24 -1.61 -38.85
CA VAL A 766 30.08 -2.87 -39.58
C VAL A 766 29.37 -2.54 -40.90
N GLY A 767 30.13 -2.30 -41.97
CA GLY A 767 29.58 -1.95 -43.28
C GLY A 767 28.71 -0.68 -43.23
N GLN A 768 27.43 -0.83 -43.58
CA GLN A 768 26.44 0.27 -43.52
C GLN A 768 25.85 0.52 -42.13
N VAL A 769 26.15 -0.33 -41.14
CA VAL A 769 25.59 -0.22 -39.79
C VAL A 769 26.65 0.32 -38.83
N GLN A 770 26.28 1.35 -38.06
CA GLN A 770 27.13 1.92 -37.02
C GLN A 770 26.50 1.70 -35.65
N PHE A 771 27.19 0.97 -34.77
CA PHE A 771 26.80 0.84 -33.37
C PHE A 771 27.44 1.97 -32.57
N VAL A 772 26.63 2.76 -31.87
CA VAL A 772 27.12 3.91 -31.09
C VAL A 772 26.71 3.77 -29.63
N LEU A 773 27.68 3.94 -28.74
CA LEU A 773 27.51 4.21 -27.32
C LEU A 773 27.61 5.74 -27.14
N PRO A 774 26.49 6.45 -26.92
CA PRO A 774 26.46 7.91 -26.90
C PRO A 774 27.25 8.51 -25.74
N HIS A 775 27.34 7.80 -24.62
CA HIS A 775 27.96 8.24 -23.38
C HIS A 775 28.70 7.09 -22.70
N ILE A 776 29.96 7.30 -22.35
CA ILE A 776 30.72 6.42 -21.48
C ILE A 776 30.56 6.94 -20.04
N TYR A 777 29.89 6.17 -19.19
CA TYR A 777 29.65 6.51 -17.79
C TYR A 777 29.98 5.34 -16.86
N PRO A 778 30.74 5.53 -15.76
CA PRO A 778 31.26 6.80 -15.23
C PRO A 778 32.28 7.48 -16.17
N SER A 779 32.43 8.80 -16.07
CA SER A 779 33.33 9.56 -16.94
C SER A 779 34.77 9.12 -16.74
N VAL A 780 35.44 8.74 -17.83
CA VAL A 780 36.82 8.26 -17.78
C VAL A 780 37.77 9.37 -18.21
N GLN A 781 38.70 9.74 -17.32
CA GLN A 781 39.66 10.83 -17.51
C GLN A 781 41.10 10.39 -17.25
N TYR A 782 42.06 11.05 -17.90
CA TYR A 782 43.48 10.94 -17.59
C TYR A 782 44.16 12.32 -17.60
N GLU A 783 45.16 12.52 -16.75
CA GLU A 783 45.80 13.82 -16.45
C GLU A 783 47.28 13.88 -16.86
N VAL A 784 47.75 15.08 -17.20
CA VAL A 784 49.16 15.37 -17.53
C VAL A 784 49.67 16.60 -16.74
N TYR A 785 50.67 16.47 -15.81
CA TYR A 785 50.99 17.46 -14.72
C TYR A 785 52.48 17.92 -14.51
N SER A 786 52.73 18.92 -13.60
CA SER A 786 54.03 19.53 -13.11
C SER A 786 53.95 20.03 -11.61
N GLN A 787 55.01 20.03 -10.74
CA GLN A 787 54.91 20.23 -9.23
C GLN A 787 55.98 21.12 -8.47
N GLU A 788 55.58 21.82 -7.37
CA GLU A 788 56.37 22.72 -6.45
C GLU A 788 56.76 22.09 -5.05
N PRO A 789 57.75 22.62 -4.27
CA PRO A 789 58.10 22.12 -2.91
C PRO A 789 57.02 22.34 -1.82
N GLN A 790 56.83 21.39 -0.90
CA GLN A 790 55.78 21.41 0.14
C GLN A 790 56.26 20.87 1.50
N LEU A 791 55.88 21.54 2.60
CA LEU A 791 56.09 21.07 3.99
C LEU A 791 54.75 20.68 4.62
N THR A 792 54.70 19.50 5.21
CA THR A 792 53.52 18.93 5.88
C THR A 792 53.88 18.52 7.31
N VAL A 793 52.93 18.67 8.22
CA VAL A 793 53.09 18.33 9.64
C VAL A 793 51.88 17.51 10.05
N GLU A 794 52.11 16.29 10.50
CA GLU A 794 51.07 15.30 10.77
C GLU A 794 51.29 14.68 12.15
N PRO A 795 50.28 14.58 13.01
CA PRO A 795 50.39 13.86 14.28
C PRO A 795 50.62 12.36 14.04
N LEU A 796 51.48 11.71 14.84
CA LEU A 796 51.71 10.26 14.74
C LEU A 796 50.59 9.43 15.37
N SER A 797 49.84 10.06 16.29
CA SER A 797 48.64 9.49 16.90
C SER A 797 47.48 10.46 16.68
N GLU A 798 46.52 10.04 15.84
CA GLU A 798 45.23 10.70 15.75
C GLU A 798 44.18 9.89 16.52
N PRO A 799 43.34 10.54 17.35
CA PRO A 799 43.32 11.98 17.66
C PRO A 799 44.35 12.36 18.74
N LEU A 800 44.93 13.57 18.63
CA LEU A 800 45.76 14.13 19.71
C LEU A 800 44.91 14.38 20.95
N LEU A 801 45.24 13.82 22.11
CA LEU A 801 44.49 14.00 23.36
C LEU A 801 45.03 15.15 24.22
N ALA A 802 44.14 16.01 24.71
CA ALA A 802 44.50 17.07 25.66
C ALA A 802 44.86 16.47 27.04
N GLY A 803 45.92 17.00 27.66
CA GLY A 803 46.44 16.56 28.96
C GLY A 803 47.57 15.53 28.89
N LEU A 804 47.90 14.99 27.70
CA LEU A 804 48.94 13.97 27.49
C LEU A 804 50.00 14.43 26.47
N PRO A 805 51.31 14.13 26.69
CA PRO A 805 52.35 14.41 25.71
C PRO A 805 52.31 13.41 24.55
N GLN A 806 52.41 13.89 23.31
CA GLN A 806 52.24 13.13 22.06
C GLN A 806 53.21 13.58 20.96
N ILE A 807 53.51 12.73 19.98
CA ILE A 807 54.55 12.98 18.97
C ILE A 807 53.93 13.42 17.62
N VAL A 808 54.55 14.39 16.95
CA VAL A 808 54.17 14.94 15.65
C VAL A 808 55.31 14.77 14.64
N LYS A 809 54.99 14.31 13.43
CA LYS A 809 55.91 14.08 12.31
C LYS A 809 55.90 15.29 11.36
N PHE A 810 57.08 15.68 10.90
CA PHE A 810 57.29 16.70 9.88
C PHE A 810 57.81 16.04 8.60
N THR A 811 57.21 16.33 7.45
CA THR A 811 57.54 15.76 6.14
C THR A 811 57.70 16.88 5.10
N LEU A 812 58.87 16.97 4.49
CA LEU A 812 59.25 17.95 3.47
C LEU A 812 59.43 17.28 2.10
N LEU A 813 58.61 17.65 1.11
CA LEU A 813 58.74 17.28 -0.29
C LEU A 813 59.51 18.38 -1.04
N THR A 814 60.67 18.06 -1.61
CA THR A 814 61.54 19.08 -2.21
C THR A 814 61.07 19.55 -3.59
N GLY A 815 60.20 18.81 -4.31
CA GLY A 815 59.71 19.23 -5.63
C GLY A 815 60.85 19.56 -6.59
N HIS A 816 60.78 20.68 -7.32
CA HIS A 816 61.90 21.16 -8.14
C HIS A 816 63.00 21.92 -7.35
N TYR A 817 62.84 22.11 -6.03
CA TYR A 817 63.78 22.82 -5.14
C TYR A 817 64.86 21.88 -4.57
N THR A 818 66.04 22.40 -4.23
CA THR A 818 67.17 21.62 -3.68
C THR A 818 67.59 22.23 -2.33
N VAL A 819 67.51 21.45 -1.24
CA VAL A 819 67.84 21.89 0.13
C VAL A 819 69.35 22.00 0.30
N LYS A 820 69.85 23.15 0.75
CA LYS A 820 71.29 23.45 0.88
C LYS A 820 71.74 23.35 2.34
N LYS A 821 73.05 23.22 2.54
CA LYS A 821 73.66 23.19 3.87
C LYS A 821 73.53 24.58 4.54
N GLY A 822 72.76 24.67 5.63
CA GLY A 822 72.50 25.91 6.37
C GLY A 822 71.03 26.31 6.44
N ASP A 823 70.17 25.65 5.68
CA ASP A 823 68.72 25.84 5.71
C ASP A 823 68.14 25.36 7.06
N ALA A 824 67.27 26.14 7.70
CA ALA A 824 66.67 25.83 9.00
C ALA A 824 65.18 26.24 9.07
N LEU A 825 64.39 25.51 9.86
CA LEU A 825 62.99 25.81 10.20
C LEU A 825 62.91 26.50 11.56
N GLN A 826 62.12 27.57 11.68
CA GLN A 826 61.87 28.26 12.96
C GLN A 826 60.40 28.14 13.36
N LEU A 827 60.11 27.57 14.54
CA LEU A 827 58.76 27.34 15.08
C LEU A 827 58.45 28.27 16.27
N SER A 828 57.25 28.84 16.35
CA SER A 828 56.79 29.62 17.53
C SER A 828 56.19 28.73 18.65
N ASN A 829 56.51 29.00 19.92
CA ASN A 829 55.98 28.27 21.09
C ASN A 829 54.81 29.03 21.78
N THR A 830 53.82 28.32 22.36
CA THR A 830 52.72 28.91 23.17
C THR A 830 52.64 28.30 24.57
N ASP A 831 52.20 29.07 25.59
CA ASP A 831 52.14 28.62 27.00
C ASP A 831 51.15 27.46 27.24
N THR A 832 50.16 27.33 26.35
CA THR A 832 49.14 26.26 26.41
C THR A 832 49.53 25.02 25.59
N MET A 833 50.64 25.10 24.83
CA MET A 833 51.18 24.02 24.02
C MET A 833 52.73 24.02 23.99
N PRO A 834 53.41 23.64 25.09
CA PRO A 834 54.86 23.52 25.09
C PRO A 834 55.36 22.38 24.19
N ILE A 835 56.43 22.65 23.41
CA ILE A 835 57.20 21.64 22.67
C ILE A 835 58.27 21.09 23.60
N LEU A 836 58.29 19.77 23.82
CA LEU A 836 59.22 19.13 24.74
C LEU A 836 60.52 18.77 23.99
N PRO A 837 61.71 19.27 24.43
CA PRO A 837 62.96 18.98 23.75
C PRO A 837 63.36 17.51 23.96
N SER A 838 63.44 16.74 22.86
CA SER A 838 63.98 15.37 22.86
C SER A 838 65.51 15.39 22.67
N ALA A 839 66.23 14.57 23.44
CA ALA A 839 67.70 14.61 23.52
C ALA A 839 68.45 14.14 22.24
N SER A 840 67.77 13.56 21.23
CA SER A 840 68.33 13.28 19.91
C SER A 840 67.23 13.03 18.85
N CYS A 841 66.94 14.00 17.98
CA CYS A 841 66.00 13.86 16.86
C CYS A 841 66.77 13.52 15.56
N THR A 842 66.28 12.58 14.74
CA THR A 842 66.90 12.17 13.46
C THR A 842 65.94 12.42 12.28
N ALA A 843 66.51 12.83 11.14
CA ALA A 843 65.80 13.03 9.88
C ALA A 843 66.14 11.94 8.85
N ARG A 844 65.11 11.42 8.17
CA ARG A 844 65.21 10.41 7.09
C ARG A 844 65.00 11.04 5.73
N ILE A 845 65.79 10.66 4.73
CA ILE A 845 65.70 11.17 3.36
C ILE A 845 65.35 10.00 2.42
N SER A 846 64.32 10.12 1.59
CA SER A 846 63.88 9.09 0.62
C SER A 846 63.73 9.62 -0.81
N ASN A 847 63.90 8.73 -1.80
CA ASN A 847 63.73 9.02 -3.23
C ASN A 847 62.23 8.97 -3.66
N PRO A 848 61.87 9.30 -4.93
CA PRO A 848 60.49 9.21 -5.42
C PRO A 848 59.87 7.81 -5.38
N ALA A 849 60.70 6.76 -5.32
CA ALA A 849 60.28 5.37 -5.19
C ALA A 849 60.14 4.93 -3.71
N ALA A 850 60.23 5.88 -2.77
CA ALA A 850 60.19 5.68 -1.32
C ALA A 850 61.34 4.84 -0.72
N GLU A 851 62.45 4.68 -1.44
CA GLU A 851 63.65 4.03 -0.91
C GLU A 851 64.48 5.01 -0.07
N LEU A 852 65.00 4.54 1.06
CA LEU A 852 65.81 5.34 1.99
C LEU A 852 67.18 5.65 1.36
N VAL A 853 67.48 6.95 1.22
CA VAL A 853 68.72 7.48 0.65
C VAL A 853 69.72 7.88 1.74
N GLY A 854 69.26 8.26 2.94
CA GLY A 854 70.14 8.56 4.08
C GLY A 854 69.41 8.98 5.37
N GLU A 855 70.14 8.99 6.49
CA GLU A 855 69.68 9.48 7.81
C GLU A 855 70.67 10.50 8.39
N SER A 856 70.18 11.57 9.04
CA SER A 856 71.02 12.61 9.65
C SER A 856 70.43 13.09 10.99
N VAL A 857 71.27 13.33 12.00
CA VAL A 857 70.84 13.90 13.30
C VAL A 857 70.53 15.39 13.14
N LEU A 858 69.41 15.86 13.70
CA LEU A 858 68.99 17.25 13.70
C LEU A 858 69.48 17.99 14.95
N SER A 859 69.93 19.23 14.78
CA SER A 859 70.22 20.14 15.90
C SER A 859 69.01 21.01 16.21
N ILE A 860 68.45 20.88 17.42
CA ILE A 860 67.28 21.63 17.90
C ILE A 860 67.71 22.59 19.02
N GLN A 861 67.37 23.87 18.89
CA GLN A 861 67.59 24.89 19.93
C GLN A 861 66.25 25.51 20.32
N SER A 862 65.82 25.32 21.58
CA SER A 862 64.54 25.82 22.11
C SER A 862 64.73 27.05 23.00
N SER A 863 63.97 28.11 22.75
CA SER A 863 63.80 29.28 23.62
C SER A 863 62.36 29.39 24.14
N GLU A 864 62.07 30.34 25.03
CA GLU A 864 60.71 30.56 25.55
C GLU A 864 59.70 30.88 24.44
N LYS A 865 60.13 31.49 23.33
CA LYS A 865 59.22 31.94 22.25
C LYS A 865 59.40 31.22 20.91
N VAL A 866 60.60 30.69 20.61
CA VAL A 866 60.92 30.10 19.30
C VAL A 866 61.81 28.86 19.46
N THR A 867 61.56 27.84 18.64
CA THR A 867 62.37 26.61 18.50
C THR A 867 62.96 26.53 17.08
N SER A 868 64.29 26.44 16.94
CA SER A 868 65.00 26.42 15.64
C SER A 868 65.55 25.03 15.32
N ILE A 869 65.38 24.55 14.08
CA ILE A 869 65.74 23.20 13.60
C ILE A 869 66.53 23.28 12.28
N SER A 870 67.78 22.79 12.24
CA SER A 870 68.61 22.81 11.02
C SER A 870 68.39 21.58 10.12
N LEU A 871 68.18 21.78 8.81
CA LEU A 871 67.85 20.73 7.83
C LEU A 871 69.10 20.17 7.09
N PRO A 872 69.15 18.86 6.79
CA PRO A 872 70.21 18.26 5.97
C PRO A 872 70.05 18.51 4.44
N PRO A 873 71.15 18.52 3.66
CA PRO A 873 71.11 18.74 2.21
C PRO A 873 70.34 17.63 1.45
N THR A 874 69.42 18.01 0.56
CA THR A 874 68.49 17.07 -0.10
C THR A 874 68.25 17.43 -1.59
N PRO A 875 68.35 16.47 -2.55
CA PRO A 875 68.12 16.71 -3.99
C PRO A 875 66.65 17.01 -4.36
N PRO A 876 66.33 17.46 -5.60
CA PRO A 876 64.96 17.66 -6.03
C PRO A 876 64.18 16.33 -6.12
N TYR A 877 62.86 16.41 -5.94
CA TYR A 877 61.90 15.30 -5.90
C TYR A 877 62.17 14.22 -4.83
N HIS A 878 62.83 14.59 -3.73
CA HIS A 878 63.06 13.72 -2.57
C HIS A 878 62.20 14.16 -1.37
N THR A 879 62.02 13.25 -0.41
CA THR A 879 61.23 13.48 0.80
C THR A 879 62.14 13.44 2.03
N LEU A 880 61.93 14.37 2.97
CA LEU A 880 62.68 14.49 4.23
C LEU A 880 61.74 14.45 5.44
N GLU A 881 61.99 13.58 6.43
CA GLU A 881 61.06 13.30 7.53
C GLU A 881 61.71 13.31 8.93
N PHE A 882 61.09 13.93 9.94
CA PHE A 882 61.55 13.90 11.36
C PHE A 882 60.39 14.08 12.39
N GLN A 883 60.63 13.93 13.71
CA GLN A 883 59.57 13.87 14.76
C GLN A 883 59.84 14.76 16.00
N LEU A 884 58.79 15.36 16.60
CA LEU A 884 58.85 16.21 17.81
C LEU A 884 57.71 15.88 18.80
N GLU A 885 57.91 16.10 20.12
CA GLU A 885 56.89 15.85 21.17
C GLU A 885 56.20 17.14 21.65
N VAL A 886 54.87 17.10 21.80
CA VAL A 886 54.00 18.25 22.15
C VAL A 886 52.98 17.88 23.23
N LEU A 887 52.63 18.82 24.11
CA LEU A 887 51.63 18.64 25.19
C LEU A 887 50.61 19.79 25.17
N CYS A 888 49.31 19.49 25.29
CA CYS A 888 48.25 20.51 25.45
C CYS A 888 47.63 20.47 26.85
N ILE A 889 47.50 21.63 27.52
CA ILE A 889 46.92 21.75 28.88
C ILE A 889 45.39 21.96 28.80
N ILE A 890 44.61 21.18 29.56
CA ILE A 890 43.13 21.33 29.63
C ILE A 890 42.78 22.59 30.44
N PRO A 891 42.05 23.58 29.89
CA PRO A 891 41.68 24.79 30.62
C PRO A 891 40.76 24.48 31.82
N SER A 892 41.14 24.92 33.02
CA SER A 892 40.21 25.01 34.15
C SER A 892 39.31 26.22 33.92
N GLY A 893 38.00 26.02 33.79
CA GLY A 893 37.02 27.03 33.36
C GLY A 893 36.82 28.28 34.24
N SER A 894 37.79 28.68 35.08
CA SER A 894 37.74 29.91 35.90
C SER A 894 38.52 31.11 35.33
N GLU A 895 39.39 30.94 34.34
CA GLU A 895 40.10 32.06 33.71
C GLU A 895 39.53 32.34 32.32
N ARG A 896 38.67 33.36 32.21
CA ARG A 896 38.39 33.98 30.91
C ARG A 896 39.63 34.80 30.53
N PRO A 897 40.40 34.47 29.48
CA PRO A 897 41.47 35.35 29.03
C PRO A 897 40.89 36.71 28.64
N ALA A 898 41.55 37.79 29.08
CA ALA A 898 41.18 39.15 28.72
C ALA A 898 41.27 39.32 27.19
N ASN A 899 40.26 39.95 26.58
CA ASN A 899 40.29 40.27 25.15
C ASN A 899 41.50 41.16 24.84
N GLU A 900 42.57 40.61 24.27
CA GLU A 900 43.66 41.41 23.70
C GLU A 900 43.14 42.18 22.48
N ARG A 901 43.10 43.51 22.61
CA ARG A 901 42.80 44.43 21.50
C ARG A 901 44.02 44.52 20.58
N LEU A 902 43.89 44.03 19.35
CA LEU A 902 44.79 44.40 18.25
C LEU A 902 44.34 45.72 17.61
N THR A 903 45.27 46.45 17.01
CA THR A 903 45.22 47.87 16.60
C THR A 903 44.21 48.24 15.50
N ASN A 904 43.24 47.38 15.18
CA ASN A 904 42.41 47.50 13.98
C ASN A 904 40.90 47.55 14.28
N GLY A 905 40.49 47.68 15.54
CA GLY A 905 39.10 47.97 15.91
C GLY A 905 38.09 46.81 15.78
N GLU A 906 38.48 45.62 15.34
CA GLU A 906 37.59 44.45 15.34
C GLU A 906 37.55 43.74 16.70
N VAL A 907 36.34 43.62 17.25
CA VAL A 907 36.06 42.82 18.45
C VAL A 907 35.89 41.37 18.04
N ARG A 908 36.80 40.47 18.43
CA ARG A 908 36.58 39.03 18.24
C ARG A 908 35.42 38.54 19.12
N HIS A 909 34.43 37.94 18.48
CA HIS A 909 33.49 37.02 19.13
C HIS A 909 34.20 35.72 19.53
N ARG A 910 33.78 35.14 20.67
CA ARG A 910 34.34 33.93 21.32
C ARG A 910 34.69 32.81 20.32
N PRO A 911 35.75 32.00 20.57
CA PRO A 911 35.89 30.73 19.90
C PRO A 911 34.70 29.84 20.30
N ARG A 912 33.84 29.51 19.33
CA ARG A 912 32.85 28.43 19.49
C ARG A 912 33.65 27.13 19.62
N SER A 913 33.40 26.35 20.68
CA SER A 913 33.83 24.96 20.76
C SER A 913 33.17 24.20 19.60
N TYR A 914 33.90 23.96 18.52
CA TYR A 914 33.43 23.09 17.44
C TYR A 914 33.57 21.63 17.90
N SER A 915 32.48 20.87 17.85
CA SER A 915 32.54 19.41 17.79
C SER A 915 32.78 19.02 16.34
N HIS A 916 33.88 18.32 16.04
CA HIS A 916 34.13 17.78 14.72
C HIS A 916 33.03 16.75 14.37
N PRO A 917 32.46 16.74 13.16
CA PRO A 917 31.30 15.91 12.81
C PRO A 917 31.50 14.40 13.05
N ASP A 918 32.74 13.92 13.00
CA ASP A 918 33.08 12.50 13.14
C ASP A 918 33.52 12.07 14.55
N THR A 919 33.67 12.98 15.52
CA THR A 919 34.21 12.63 16.85
C THR A 919 33.39 13.23 18.00
N PRO A 920 32.92 12.42 18.98
CA PRO A 920 32.14 12.91 20.12
C PRO A 920 32.95 13.68 21.18
N MET A 921 34.23 13.96 20.91
CA MET A 921 35.19 14.64 21.79
C MET A 921 35.23 16.16 21.55
N THR A 922 35.46 16.94 22.61
CA THR A 922 35.60 18.41 22.52
C THR A 922 37.01 18.78 22.05
N ALA A 923 37.12 19.58 21.00
CA ALA A 923 38.39 20.02 20.40
C ALA A 923 38.97 21.31 21.04
N ILE A 924 40.30 21.40 21.07
CA ILE A 924 41.13 22.53 21.50
C ILE A 924 42.17 22.80 20.40
N ASP A 925 42.02 23.91 19.67
CA ASP A 925 42.94 24.27 18.59
C ASP A 925 44.10 25.14 19.08
N GLN A 926 45.32 24.75 18.74
CA GLN A 926 46.56 25.45 19.05
C GLN A 926 47.28 25.85 17.76
N ARG A 927 47.61 27.13 17.59
CA ARG A 927 48.25 27.66 16.37
C ARG A 927 49.75 27.88 16.59
N MET A 928 50.57 27.47 15.63
CA MET A 928 52.01 27.73 15.55
C MET A 928 52.39 28.30 14.17
N SER A 929 53.41 29.15 14.09
CA SER A 929 53.99 29.63 12.83
C SER A 929 55.36 28.99 12.58
N ILE A 930 55.63 28.60 11.33
CA ILE A 930 56.86 27.94 10.87
C ILE A 930 57.50 28.75 9.72
N ASP A 931 58.70 29.27 9.91
CA ASP A 931 59.44 29.95 8.83
C ASP A 931 60.26 28.95 8.00
N CYS A 932 60.11 29.00 6.67
CA CYS A 932 60.70 28.04 5.73
C CYS A 932 61.73 28.70 4.79
N PRO A 933 62.88 28.05 4.47
CA PRO A 933 63.95 28.60 3.63
C PRO A 933 63.58 28.95 2.17
N TRP A 934 62.60 28.24 1.59
CA TRP A 934 62.16 28.41 0.20
C TRP A 934 60.94 29.33 0.04
N SER A 935 60.45 29.93 1.13
CA SER A 935 59.28 30.81 1.15
C SER A 935 59.59 32.10 1.90
N ILE A 936 59.15 33.24 1.38
CA ILE A 936 59.19 34.53 2.08
C ILE A 936 58.03 34.72 3.07
N TYR A 937 57.11 33.76 3.14
CA TYR A 937 55.95 33.77 4.03
C TYR A 937 56.05 32.65 5.07
N SER A 938 55.78 32.98 6.34
CA SER A 938 55.63 32.02 7.43
C SER A 938 54.43 31.09 7.20
N THR A 939 54.63 29.80 7.39
CA THR A 939 53.59 28.78 7.31
C THR A 939 52.86 28.68 8.66
N LEU A 940 51.59 29.07 8.72
CA LEU A 940 50.76 28.89 9.91
C LEU A 940 50.17 27.47 9.95
N LEU A 941 50.38 26.77 11.05
CA LEU A 941 49.87 25.43 11.32
C LEU A 941 48.95 25.47 12.55
N ALA A 942 47.86 24.70 12.53
CA ALA A 942 47.00 24.48 13.69
C ALA A 942 47.00 23.00 14.06
N LEU A 943 47.18 22.68 15.34
CA LEU A 943 47.03 21.33 15.90
C LEU A 943 45.80 21.29 16.80
N THR A 944 44.94 20.29 16.58
CA THR A 944 43.70 20.10 17.32
C THR A 944 43.86 18.99 18.36
N PHE A 945 43.68 19.32 19.63
CA PHE A 945 43.70 18.39 20.75
C PHE A 945 42.29 18.11 21.27
N TYR A 946 41.98 16.87 21.65
CA TYR A 946 40.65 16.43 22.05
C TYR A 946 40.59 16.08 23.54
N ILE A 947 39.54 16.53 24.22
CA ILE A 947 39.26 16.14 25.60
C ILE A 947 38.70 14.71 25.60
N PRO A 948 39.32 13.74 26.31
CA PRO A 948 38.96 12.32 26.22
C PRO A 948 37.64 11.94 26.92
N PHE A 949 37.02 12.86 27.68
CA PHE A 949 35.82 12.59 28.47
C PHE A 949 34.62 13.43 28.04
N LYS A 950 33.45 12.79 27.98
CA LYS A 950 32.15 13.43 27.84
C LYS A 950 31.36 13.27 29.14
N THR A 951 30.94 14.38 29.73
CA THR A 951 30.22 14.38 31.00
C THR A 951 28.76 14.84 30.85
N LYS A 952 27.85 14.12 31.49
CA LYS A 952 26.42 14.46 31.59
C LYS A 952 25.97 14.40 33.05
N HIS A 953 24.96 15.17 33.41
CA HIS A 953 24.35 15.13 34.73
C HIS A 953 22.84 14.89 34.63
N SER A 954 22.26 14.26 35.64
CA SER A 954 20.80 14.10 35.77
C SER A 954 20.36 14.22 37.22
N LEU A 955 19.14 14.72 37.42
CA LEU A 955 18.48 14.78 38.72
C LEU A 955 17.45 13.64 38.81
N LEU A 956 17.69 12.71 39.74
CA LEU A 956 16.81 11.58 40.00
C LEU A 956 16.00 11.84 41.27
N SER A 957 14.75 11.42 41.27
CA SER A 957 13.83 11.56 42.41
C SER A 957 13.27 10.22 42.83
N ALA A 958 13.30 9.94 44.14
CA ALA A 958 12.61 8.80 44.75
C ALA A 958 11.72 9.34 45.88
N GLY A 959 10.45 9.61 45.56
CA GLY A 959 9.58 10.41 46.42
C GLY A 959 10.20 11.78 46.71
N ASN A 960 10.40 12.08 48.00
CA ASN A 960 10.98 13.36 48.42
C ASN A 960 12.52 13.38 48.41
N ARG A 961 13.21 12.23 48.21
CA ARG A 961 14.69 12.20 48.15
C ARG A 961 15.17 12.58 46.75
N LYS A 962 16.28 13.31 46.69
CA LYS A 962 16.90 13.77 45.44
C LYS A 962 18.31 13.22 45.32
N TYR A 963 18.67 12.78 44.12
CA TYR A 963 19.99 12.27 43.82
C TYR A 963 20.54 12.94 42.57
N ILE A 964 21.80 13.36 42.62
CA ILE A 964 22.52 13.89 41.47
C ILE A 964 23.38 12.75 40.92
N GLN A 965 23.16 12.41 39.67
CA GLN A 965 23.98 11.45 38.95
C GLN A 965 24.86 12.21 37.96
N VAL A 966 26.18 12.01 38.03
CA VAL A 966 27.14 12.47 37.01
C VAL A 966 27.66 11.25 36.27
N CYS A 967 27.42 11.23 34.97
CA CYS A 967 27.93 10.21 34.05
C CYS A 967 29.19 10.74 33.37
N VAL A 968 30.33 10.11 33.63
CA VAL A 968 31.59 10.35 32.91
C VAL A 968 31.77 9.23 31.90
N GLN A 969 31.73 9.58 30.62
CA GLN A 969 31.91 8.65 29.51
C GLN A 969 33.30 8.87 28.90
N ASN A 970 34.08 7.80 28.75
CA ASN A 970 35.30 7.84 27.95
C ASN A 970 34.93 7.71 26.48
N VAL A 971 35.24 8.76 25.73
CA VAL A 971 34.95 8.87 24.31
C VAL A 971 36.20 8.68 23.44
N SER A 972 37.35 8.37 24.05
CA SER A 972 38.57 7.98 23.35
C SER A 972 38.82 6.46 23.42
N ASP A 973 39.82 6.00 22.67
CA ASP A 973 40.23 4.59 22.62
C ASP A 973 41.26 4.22 23.72
N VAL A 974 41.66 5.19 24.55
CA VAL A 974 42.63 4.99 25.64
C VAL A 974 41.92 4.70 26.96
N ASN A 975 42.37 3.68 27.70
CA ASN A 975 41.82 3.37 29.02
C ASN A 975 42.43 4.27 30.11
N PHE A 976 41.59 4.86 30.95
CA PHE A 976 42.00 5.77 32.02
C PHE A 976 41.68 5.23 33.40
N THR A 977 42.48 5.63 34.39
CA THR A 977 42.17 5.46 35.81
C THR A 977 41.67 6.80 36.36
N LEU A 978 40.45 6.82 36.91
CA LEU A 978 39.89 7.98 37.61
C LEU A 978 40.10 7.84 39.12
N ALA A 979 40.64 8.88 39.76
CA ALA A 979 40.85 8.95 41.19
C ALA A 979 40.27 10.25 41.79
N GLU A 980 40.01 10.22 43.10
CA GLU A 980 39.57 11.40 43.89
C GLU A 980 38.29 12.08 43.38
N VAL A 981 37.29 11.29 42.96
CA VAL A 981 36.02 11.81 42.44
C VAL A 981 35.23 12.55 43.51
N LYS A 982 34.99 13.85 43.32
CA LYS A 982 34.28 14.73 44.27
C LYS A 982 33.23 15.58 43.56
N LEU A 983 32.15 15.90 44.29
CA LEU A 983 31.12 16.84 43.86
C LEU A 983 30.96 17.91 44.94
N THR A 984 31.12 19.17 44.57
CA THR A 984 31.00 20.32 45.48
C THR A 984 29.97 21.31 44.95
N GLU A 985 29.20 21.93 45.85
CA GLU A 985 28.25 22.99 45.54
C GLU A 985 28.86 24.36 45.95
N LYS A 986 28.66 25.40 45.14
CA LYS A 986 29.34 26.71 45.31
C LYS A 986 28.56 27.76 46.10
N GLN A 987 27.23 27.68 46.21
CA GLN A 987 26.37 28.79 46.64
C GLN A 987 25.68 28.60 48.01
N HIS A 988 25.40 27.36 48.45
CA HIS A 988 24.56 27.05 49.60
C HIS A 988 25.24 26.08 50.58
N ALA A 989 25.78 26.62 51.67
CA ALA A 989 26.49 25.84 52.70
C ALA A 989 25.60 24.91 53.56
N ALA A 990 24.27 25.07 53.51
CA ALA A 990 23.31 24.27 54.28
C ALA A 990 22.97 22.91 53.63
N LEU A 991 23.49 22.64 52.44
CA LEU A 991 23.21 21.45 51.63
C LEU A 991 24.39 20.47 51.71
N GLU A 992 24.10 19.22 52.07
CA GLU A 992 25.09 18.15 52.19
C GLU A 992 24.96 17.19 50.99
N LEU A 993 26.04 17.04 50.23
CA LEU A 993 26.13 16.09 49.11
C LEU A 993 26.82 14.80 49.58
N GLN A 994 26.04 13.82 50.02
CA GLN A 994 26.61 12.55 50.46
C GLN A 994 26.95 11.68 49.24
N SER A 995 28.23 11.34 49.07
CA SER A 995 28.64 10.42 48.01
C SER A 995 28.18 9.00 48.31
N LEU A 996 27.55 8.36 47.32
CA LEU A 996 27.17 6.94 47.34
C LEU A 996 28.10 6.09 46.46
N ASN A 997 29.25 6.63 46.06
CA ASN A 997 30.23 5.94 45.21
C ASN A 997 30.99 4.88 46.04
N THR A 998 31.02 3.63 45.57
CA THR A 998 31.58 2.50 46.33
C THR A 998 33.10 2.31 46.20
N LYS A 999 33.76 2.93 45.20
CA LYS A 999 35.20 2.76 44.92
C LYS A 999 35.93 4.11 44.86
N ALA A 1000 37.10 4.19 45.51
CA ALA A 1000 37.96 5.39 45.53
C ALA A 1000 38.73 5.63 44.21
N GLN A 1001 39.02 4.55 43.47
CA GLN A 1001 39.57 4.58 42.12
C GLN A 1001 38.69 3.75 41.19
N GLN A 1002 38.46 4.25 39.98
CA GLN A 1002 37.56 3.64 39.02
C GLN A 1002 38.25 3.55 37.67
N LEU A 1003 38.27 2.34 37.10
CA LEU A 1003 38.78 2.11 35.75
C LEU A 1003 37.71 2.55 34.75
N LEU A 1004 38.08 3.44 33.83
CA LEU A 1004 37.23 3.93 32.77
C LEU A 1004 37.77 3.45 31.41
N CYS A 1005 37.23 2.31 30.96
CA CYS A 1005 37.58 1.74 29.66
C CYS A 1005 37.02 2.56 28.49
N SER A 1006 37.59 2.39 27.31
CA SER A 1006 37.07 3.01 26.07
C SER A 1006 35.57 2.76 25.89
N LYS A 1007 34.84 3.80 25.49
CA LYS A 1007 33.38 3.82 25.23
C LYS A 1007 32.49 3.46 26.43
N HIS A 1008 33.08 3.19 27.60
CA HIS A 1008 32.32 2.90 28.80
C HIS A 1008 31.95 4.19 29.56
N SER A 1009 30.86 4.09 30.31
CA SER A 1009 30.36 5.15 31.17
C SER A 1009 30.46 4.73 32.62
N VAL A 1010 30.94 5.65 33.44
CA VAL A 1010 30.96 5.53 34.89
C VAL A 1010 29.92 6.49 35.45
N PHE A 1011 29.01 5.96 36.26
CA PHE A 1011 27.95 6.73 36.91
C PHE A 1011 28.31 6.95 38.37
N CYS A 1012 28.54 8.21 38.71
CA CYS A 1012 28.77 8.63 40.08
C CYS A 1012 27.49 9.22 40.64
N LEU A 1013 27.11 8.84 41.87
CA LEU A 1013 25.85 9.21 42.49
C LEU A 1013 26.07 9.89 43.84
N TRP A 1014 25.36 11.00 44.05
CA TRP A 1014 25.32 11.71 45.32
C TRP A 1014 23.87 11.87 45.77
N GLU A 1015 23.60 11.56 47.04
CA GLU A 1015 22.35 11.95 47.70
C GLU A 1015 22.43 13.42 48.09
N VAL A 1016 21.41 14.19 47.71
CA VAL A 1016 21.25 15.58 48.15
C VAL A 1016 20.49 15.57 49.46
N ARG A 1017 21.11 16.02 50.55
CA ARG A 1017 20.47 16.21 51.86
C ARG A 1017 20.42 17.69 52.19
N TRP A 1018 19.27 18.14 52.63
CA TRP A 1018 19.03 19.53 53.02
C TRP A 1018 18.34 19.57 54.38
N LYS A 1019 18.60 20.62 55.15
CA LYS A 1019 17.95 20.86 56.45
C LYS A 1019 16.74 21.79 56.33
N ASP A 1020 16.78 22.76 55.41
CA ASP A 1020 15.75 23.76 55.12
C ASP A 1020 15.20 23.59 53.69
N ASP A 1021 14.24 24.41 53.24
CA ASP A 1021 13.63 24.27 51.90
C ASP A 1021 14.65 24.17 50.75
N LEU A 1022 14.39 23.24 49.83
CA LEU A 1022 15.29 22.96 48.70
C LEU A 1022 15.35 24.17 47.76
N PRO A 1023 16.54 24.72 47.46
CA PRO A 1023 16.67 25.89 46.60
C PRO A 1023 16.21 25.58 45.17
N SER A 1024 15.69 26.60 44.49
CA SER A 1024 15.18 26.49 43.12
C SER A 1024 16.27 26.23 42.09
N CYS A 1025 17.54 26.46 42.45
CA CYS A 1025 18.72 26.25 41.61
C CYS A 1025 19.93 25.76 42.41
N LEU A 1026 20.75 24.85 41.84
CA LEU A 1026 22.00 24.36 42.42
C LEU A 1026 23.17 24.53 41.43
N GLN A 1027 24.32 25.05 41.88
CA GLN A 1027 25.52 25.18 41.04
C GLN A 1027 26.62 24.21 41.50
N CYS A 1028 26.83 23.13 40.75
CA CYS A 1028 27.70 22.03 41.13
C CYS A 1028 29.00 21.99 40.30
N ILE A 1029 30.09 21.56 40.93
CA ILE A 1029 31.38 21.26 40.30
C ILE A 1029 31.77 19.82 40.62
N PHE A 1030 31.93 19.05 39.57
CA PHE A 1030 32.51 17.73 39.58
C PHE A 1030 34.02 17.84 39.33
N SER A 1031 34.83 17.18 40.16
CA SER A 1031 36.29 17.09 39.98
C SER A 1031 36.78 15.65 40.08
N ALA A 1032 37.76 15.30 39.25
CA ALA A 1032 38.42 14.00 39.23
C ALA A 1032 39.84 14.12 38.67
N ASN A 1033 40.76 13.26 39.11
CA ASN A 1033 42.10 13.14 38.54
C ASN A 1033 42.16 11.94 37.60
N PHE A 1034 42.81 12.07 36.45
CA PHE A 1034 42.94 11.00 35.46
C PHE A 1034 44.39 10.73 35.03
N SER A 1035 44.71 9.47 34.74
CA SER A 1035 45.97 9.06 34.11
C SER A 1035 45.74 7.85 33.18
N PRO A 1036 46.57 7.66 32.14
CA PRO A 1036 46.57 6.44 31.33
C PRO A 1036 46.93 5.21 32.17
N LEU A 1037 46.37 4.05 31.82
CA LEU A 1037 46.67 2.78 32.47
C LEU A 1037 48.18 2.45 32.38
N ASN A 1038 48.83 2.12 33.51
CA ASN A 1038 50.26 1.78 33.67
C ASN A 1038 51.28 2.95 33.76
N GLN A 1039 50.86 4.20 33.98
CA GLN A 1039 51.79 5.30 34.32
C GLN A 1039 51.85 5.57 35.84
N ASP A 1040 53.00 6.05 36.32
CA ASP A 1040 53.24 6.37 37.75
C ASP A 1040 52.24 7.39 38.32
N VAL A 1041 52.04 7.35 39.64
CA VAL A 1041 51.11 8.24 40.38
C VAL A 1041 51.45 9.74 40.22
N SER A 1042 52.66 10.08 39.77
CA SER A 1042 53.05 11.45 39.43
C SER A 1042 52.42 11.98 38.13
N ALA A 1043 51.76 11.13 37.33
CA ALA A 1043 51.19 11.47 36.03
C ALA A 1043 49.71 11.90 36.06
N PHE A 1044 49.05 11.92 37.22
CA PHE A 1044 47.65 12.32 37.30
C PHE A 1044 47.45 13.78 36.89
N LYS A 1045 46.50 14.01 35.97
CA LYS A 1045 46.07 15.35 35.53
C LYS A 1045 44.66 15.63 36.04
N PRO A 1046 44.38 16.87 36.50
CA PRO A 1046 43.06 17.21 37.01
C PRO A 1046 42.04 17.43 35.88
N PHE A 1047 40.80 17.03 36.12
CA PHE A 1047 39.64 17.27 35.25
C PHE A 1047 38.48 17.86 36.05
N HIS A 1048 37.83 18.89 35.49
CA HIS A 1048 36.76 19.64 36.14
C HIS A 1048 35.53 19.79 35.21
N TYR A 1049 34.32 19.58 35.75
CA TYR A 1049 33.05 19.77 35.04
C TYR A 1049 32.05 20.55 35.90
N GLN A 1050 31.61 21.71 35.41
CA GLN A 1050 30.68 22.60 36.13
C GLN A 1050 29.30 22.58 35.47
N PHE A 1051 28.23 22.49 36.26
CA PHE A 1051 26.84 22.48 35.78
C PHE A 1051 25.86 23.13 36.76
N GLN A 1052 24.68 23.50 36.27
CA GLN A 1052 23.60 24.15 37.02
C GLN A 1052 22.29 23.35 36.88
N LEU A 1053 21.59 23.10 37.99
CA LEU A 1053 20.31 22.40 38.03
C LEU A 1053 19.21 23.38 38.43
N GLU A 1054 18.15 23.50 37.63
CA GLU A 1054 16.99 24.36 37.91
C GLU A 1054 15.73 23.53 38.21
N ARG A 1055 14.79 24.08 38.99
CA ARG A 1055 13.46 23.49 39.30
C ARG A 1055 13.54 22.09 39.94
N VAL A 1056 14.35 21.99 40.99
CA VAL A 1056 14.75 20.73 41.66
C VAL A 1056 13.60 20.07 42.45
N THR A 1057 12.43 20.70 42.59
CA THR A 1057 11.28 20.21 43.39
C THR A 1057 10.34 19.29 42.60
N THR A 1058 9.76 18.28 43.25
CA THR A 1058 8.76 17.39 42.64
C THR A 1058 7.36 17.96 42.84
N LEU A 1059 6.63 18.23 41.75
CA LEU A 1059 5.33 18.90 41.75
C LEU A 1059 4.15 17.90 41.83
N TYR A 1060 4.21 16.79 41.10
CA TYR A 1060 3.13 15.81 41.00
C TYR A 1060 3.61 14.39 41.27
N SER A 1061 2.75 13.60 41.90
CA SER A 1061 2.88 12.17 42.07
C SER A 1061 1.77 11.45 41.29
N VAL A 1062 2.11 10.37 40.60
CA VAL A 1062 1.19 9.52 39.84
C VAL A 1062 1.24 8.11 40.41
N ARG A 1063 0.08 7.57 40.79
CA ARG A 1063 -0.09 6.20 41.26
C ARG A 1063 -1.17 5.52 40.42
N ALA A 1064 -0.93 4.28 40.03
CA ALA A 1064 -1.86 3.47 39.26
C ALA A 1064 -2.12 2.14 39.97
N GLU A 1065 -3.37 1.69 39.96
CA GLU A 1065 -3.79 0.39 40.50
C GLU A 1065 -4.69 -0.32 39.48
N ILE A 1066 -4.44 -1.60 39.24
CA ILE A 1066 -5.25 -2.45 38.36
C ILE A 1066 -6.11 -3.33 39.25
N LEU A 1067 -7.41 -3.22 39.06
CA LEU A 1067 -8.46 -3.91 39.79
C LEU A 1067 -9.01 -5.04 38.90
N PRO A 1068 -9.04 -6.29 39.39
CA PRO A 1068 -9.66 -7.39 38.66
C PRO A 1068 -11.18 -7.17 38.50
N PRO A 1069 -11.83 -7.90 37.59
CA PRO A 1069 -13.29 -7.86 37.42
C PRO A 1069 -14.03 -8.12 38.75
N ALA A 1070 -15.23 -7.56 38.89
CA ALA A 1070 -16.03 -7.72 40.11
C ALA A 1070 -16.31 -9.20 40.42
N GLY A 1071 -15.82 -9.68 41.56
CA GLY A 1071 -15.97 -11.08 42.01
C GLY A 1071 -14.74 -11.95 41.77
N GLU A 1072 -13.72 -11.48 41.06
CA GLU A 1072 -12.45 -12.21 40.84
C GLU A 1072 -11.31 -11.69 41.72
N GLN A 1073 -10.40 -12.58 42.12
CA GLN A 1073 -9.21 -12.23 42.92
C GLN A 1073 -8.00 -11.82 42.06
N HIS A 1074 -7.96 -12.22 40.78
CA HIS A 1074 -6.82 -12.00 39.88
C HIS A 1074 -7.31 -11.53 38.51
N CYS A 1075 -6.46 -10.80 37.79
CA CYS A 1075 -6.76 -10.41 36.40
C CYS A 1075 -6.59 -11.63 35.48
N ARG A 1076 -7.36 -11.71 34.39
CA ARG A 1076 -7.25 -12.76 33.38
C ARG A 1076 -7.10 -12.19 31.98
N SER A 1077 -6.30 -12.85 31.16
CA SER A 1077 -6.14 -12.49 29.75
C SER A 1077 -7.50 -12.52 29.05
N GLY A 1078 -7.81 -11.47 28.28
CA GLY A 1078 -9.10 -11.33 27.56
C GLY A 1078 -10.27 -10.78 28.39
N PHE A 1079 -10.10 -10.50 29.69
CA PHE A 1079 -11.15 -9.92 30.55
C PHE A 1079 -10.88 -8.43 30.86
N LEU A 1080 -11.95 -7.62 30.92
CA LEU A 1080 -11.85 -6.20 31.25
C LEU A 1080 -11.49 -6.00 32.74
N CYS A 1081 -10.40 -5.27 32.98
CA CYS A 1081 -9.91 -4.88 34.30
C CYS A 1081 -10.03 -3.35 34.47
N GLY A 1082 -10.24 -2.88 35.69
CA GLY A 1082 -10.29 -1.45 35.99
C GLY A 1082 -8.89 -0.90 36.29
N LEU A 1083 -8.41 0.09 35.54
CA LEU A 1083 -7.21 0.88 35.85
C LEU A 1083 -7.59 2.18 36.56
N GLU A 1084 -7.27 2.30 37.85
CA GLU A 1084 -7.44 3.53 38.62
C GLU A 1084 -6.12 4.31 38.64
N VAL A 1085 -6.11 5.51 38.03
CA VAL A 1085 -4.98 6.43 38.03
C VAL A 1085 -5.25 7.59 38.98
N CYS A 1086 -4.43 7.72 40.02
CA CYS A 1086 -4.45 8.81 40.98
C CYS A 1086 -3.29 9.77 40.68
N ILE A 1087 -3.62 11.03 40.39
CA ILE A 1087 -2.64 12.13 40.26
C ILE A 1087 -2.76 12.98 41.52
N THR A 1088 -1.66 13.21 42.23
CA THR A 1088 -1.61 14.00 43.47
C THR A 1088 -0.60 15.14 43.34
N ARG A 1089 -1.01 16.38 43.66
CA ARG A 1089 -0.08 17.52 43.76
C ARG A 1089 0.66 17.48 45.10
N LEU A 1090 1.98 17.55 45.10
CA LEU A 1090 2.79 17.41 46.32
C LEU A 1090 3.19 18.75 46.97
N THR A 1091 3.24 19.83 46.19
CA THR A 1091 3.73 21.15 46.64
C THR A 1091 2.66 22.23 46.53
N GLU A 1092 2.72 23.22 47.42
CA GLU A 1092 1.96 24.46 47.30
C GLU A 1092 2.45 25.29 46.08
N PRO A 1093 1.59 26.13 45.48
CA PRO A 1093 1.98 26.98 44.34
C PRO A 1093 3.07 27.97 44.71
N ALA A 1094 4.16 28.00 43.93
CA ALA A 1094 5.23 28.98 44.09
C ALA A 1094 4.76 30.37 43.60
N GLU A 1095 5.30 31.47 44.15
CA GLU A 1095 4.87 32.85 43.87
C GLU A 1095 4.82 33.21 42.36
N GLY A 1096 5.64 32.57 41.52
CA GLY A 1096 5.65 32.77 40.07
C GLY A 1096 4.53 32.06 39.28
N GLU A 1097 3.89 31.02 39.82
CA GLU A 1097 2.74 30.35 39.17
C GLU A 1097 1.44 31.15 39.30
N MET A 1098 1.39 32.13 40.21
CA MET A 1098 0.19 32.93 40.47
C MET A 1098 -0.04 34.07 39.46
N ALA A 1099 0.93 34.40 38.61
CA ALA A 1099 0.89 35.58 37.74
C ALA A 1099 0.28 35.34 36.33
N GLU A 1100 0.24 34.11 35.83
CA GLU A 1100 -0.18 33.83 34.43
C GLU A 1100 -1.69 33.63 34.23
N GLU A 1101 -2.51 33.46 35.27
CA GLU A 1101 -3.94 33.13 35.13
C GLU A 1101 -4.90 34.11 35.86
N SER A 1102 -4.52 35.38 36.07
CA SER A 1102 -5.34 36.32 36.83
C SER A 1102 -6.35 37.12 35.97
N LYS A 1103 -7.21 36.45 35.17
CA LYS A 1103 -8.44 37.06 34.61
C LYS A 1103 -9.51 36.01 34.30
N THR A 1104 -10.18 35.46 35.32
CA THR A 1104 -11.62 35.11 35.25
C THR A 1104 -12.15 34.77 36.65
N ASP A 1105 -13.28 35.41 36.95
CA ASP A 1105 -14.31 35.21 37.97
C ASP A 1105 -13.96 34.86 39.43
N THR A 1106 -14.43 35.76 40.28
CA THR A 1106 -14.65 35.66 41.71
C THR A 1106 -15.36 34.35 42.12
N ASP A 1107 -14.81 33.70 43.14
CA ASP A 1107 -15.38 32.61 43.97
C ASP A 1107 -15.22 31.14 43.52
N GLY A 1108 -14.25 30.82 42.64
CA GLY A 1108 -13.83 29.42 42.33
C GLY A 1108 -12.45 29.05 42.89
N LEU A 1109 -12.25 27.78 43.30
CA LEU A 1109 -10.91 27.23 43.62
C LEU A 1109 -9.98 27.38 42.40
N LYS A 1110 -8.77 27.92 42.59
CA LYS A 1110 -7.76 28.01 41.51
C LYS A 1110 -7.30 26.59 41.10
N THR A 1111 -7.41 26.25 39.82
CA THR A 1111 -7.04 24.92 39.29
C THR A 1111 -6.06 25.02 38.12
N THR A 1112 -5.02 24.19 38.10
CA THR A 1112 -4.15 23.96 36.93
C THR A 1112 -4.72 22.88 36.02
N LYS A 1113 -4.77 23.10 34.71
CA LYS A 1113 -5.21 22.08 33.75
C LYS A 1113 -4.07 21.16 33.35
N LEU A 1114 -4.27 19.86 33.55
CA LEU A 1114 -3.36 18.79 33.16
C LEU A 1114 -4.03 17.92 32.10
N MET A 1115 -3.24 17.30 31.23
CA MET A 1115 -3.68 16.23 30.35
C MET A 1115 -2.97 14.94 30.76
N TYR A 1116 -3.73 13.88 31.01
CA TYR A 1116 -3.16 12.54 31.19
C TYR A 1116 -3.33 11.72 29.91
N GLU A 1117 -2.34 10.89 29.64
CA GLU A 1117 -2.33 9.94 28.54
C GLU A 1117 -1.87 8.59 29.07
N VAL A 1118 -2.67 7.55 28.84
CA VAL A 1118 -2.33 6.17 29.11
C VAL A 1118 -2.01 5.48 27.80
N ALA A 1119 -0.75 5.15 27.61
CA ALA A 1119 -0.26 4.49 26.41
C ALA A 1119 0.53 3.24 26.81
N ASP A 1120 0.30 2.13 26.12
CA ASP A 1120 1.16 0.96 26.23
C ASP A 1120 2.06 0.86 25.00
N SER A 1121 3.35 1.13 25.17
CA SER A 1121 4.34 0.99 24.11
C SER A 1121 4.73 -0.46 23.84
N SER A 1122 4.30 -1.40 24.69
CA SER A 1122 4.70 -2.81 24.67
C SER A 1122 3.59 -3.78 24.26
N SER A 1123 2.41 -3.28 23.88
CA SER A 1123 1.25 -4.08 23.43
C SER A 1123 0.81 -5.19 24.41
N ASN A 1124 1.08 -5.02 25.70
CA ASN A 1124 0.66 -5.92 26.78
C ASN A 1124 -0.79 -5.69 27.20
N TRP A 1125 -1.28 -4.46 27.04
CA TRP A 1125 -2.60 -3.98 27.45
C TRP A 1125 -3.35 -3.36 26.27
N ALA A 1126 -4.62 -3.75 26.09
CA ALA A 1126 -5.57 -2.98 25.32
C ALA A 1126 -6.26 -1.97 26.24
N VAL A 1127 -6.17 -0.67 25.92
CA VAL A 1127 -6.88 0.38 26.67
C VAL A 1127 -8.28 0.51 26.09
N CYS A 1128 -9.28 0.10 26.86
CA CYS A 1128 -10.68 0.09 26.47
C CYS A 1128 -11.33 1.40 26.93
N GLY A 1129 -11.85 2.20 25.98
CA GLY A 1129 -12.45 3.51 26.27
C GLY A 1129 -11.51 4.69 25.99
N LYS A 1130 -11.64 5.78 26.77
CA LYS A 1130 -10.86 7.02 26.56
C LYS A 1130 -9.45 6.87 27.16
N SER A 1131 -8.44 6.71 26.30
CA SER A 1131 -7.03 6.57 26.69
C SER A 1131 -6.36 7.88 27.15
N SER A 1132 -7.02 9.02 26.99
CA SER A 1132 -6.53 10.32 27.43
C SER A 1132 -7.67 11.22 27.89
N GLY A 1133 -7.35 12.19 28.75
CA GLY A 1133 -8.34 13.14 29.27
C GLY A 1133 -7.71 14.34 29.95
N MET A 1134 -8.52 15.40 30.10
CA MET A 1134 -8.13 16.62 30.80
C MET A 1134 -8.57 16.56 32.25
N VAL A 1135 -7.69 16.98 33.16
CA VAL A 1135 -7.90 17.04 34.61
C VAL A 1135 -7.67 18.48 35.07
N SER A 1136 -8.69 19.09 35.66
CA SER A 1136 -8.55 20.36 36.37
C SER A 1136 -8.09 20.08 37.80
N MET A 1137 -6.79 20.22 38.06
CA MET A 1137 -6.18 19.92 39.36
C MET A 1137 -6.21 21.15 40.27
N PRO A 1138 -6.78 21.08 41.49
CA PRO A 1138 -6.69 22.16 42.47
C PRO A 1138 -5.24 22.52 42.82
N MET A 1139 -4.95 23.83 42.93
CA MET A 1139 -3.64 24.33 43.34
C MET A 1139 -3.45 24.29 44.86
N THR A 1140 -3.73 23.14 45.48
CA THR A 1140 -3.51 22.89 46.91
C THR A 1140 -2.61 21.68 47.09
N ALA A 1141 -1.72 21.71 48.09
CA ALA A 1141 -0.89 20.56 48.41
C ALA A 1141 -1.76 19.36 48.80
N ASN A 1142 -1.37 18.17 48.38
CA ASN A 1142 -2.08 16.90 48.54
C ASN A 1142 -3.44 16.78 47.83
N ALA A 1143 -3.81 17.74 46.97
CA ALA A 1143 -4.96 17.58 46.09
C ALA A 1143 -4.78 16.35 45.19
N THR A 1144 -5.74 15.42 45.25
CA THR A 1144 -5.70 14.18 44.49
C THR A 1144 -6.89 14.09 43.55
N HIS A 1145 -6.63 13.83 42.28
CA HIS A 1145 -7.64 13.54 41.27
C HIS A 1145 -7.54 12.08 40.83
N LYS A 1146 -8.67 11.40 40.76
CA LYS A 1146 -8.77 9.98 40.39
C LYS A 1146 -9.43 9.82 39.03
N VAL A 1147 -8.83 9.02 38.18
CA VAL A 1147 -9.33 8.66 36.86
C VAL A 1147 -9.50 7.14 36.80
N GLN A 1148 -10.66 6.67 36.34
CA GLN A 1148 -10.90 5.25 36.08
C GLN A 1148 -10.94 5.02 34.57
N ILE A 1149 -10.20 4.00 34.12
CA ILE A 1149 -10.07 3.60 32.71
C ILE A 1149 -10.23 2.09 32.68
N GLU A 1150 -10.82 1.53 31.64
CA GLU A 1150 -10.88 0.07 31.46
C GLU A 1150 -9.67 -0.38 30.64
N VAL A 1151 -9.03 -1.47 31.06
CA VAL A 1151 -7.90 -2.07 30.34
C VAL A 1151 -8.09 -3.58 30.28
N MET A 1152 -7.71 -4.19 29.17
CA MET A 1152 -7.76 -5.65 28.99
C MET A 1152 -6.34 -6.18 28.78
N PRO A 1153 -5.84 -7.09 29.62
CA PRO A 1153 -4.54 -7.70 29.41
C PRO A 1153 -4.60 -8.67 28.22
N LEU A 1154 -3.67 -8.53 27.29
CA LEU A 1154 -3.59 -9.36 26.09
C LEU A 1154 -2.79 -10.64 26.32
N PHE A 1155 -1.95 -10.67 27.36
CA PHE A 1155 -1.11 -11.83 27.70
C PHE A 1155 -1.27 -12.23 29.17
N ALA A 1156 -1.00 -13.49 29.47
CA ALA A 1156 -0.85 -13.98 30.84
C ALA A 1156 0.61 -13.84 31.31
N GLY A 1157 0.82 -13.65 32.62
CA GLY A 1157 2.15 -13.47 33.22
C GLY A 1157 2.25 -12.21 34.10
N HIS A 1158 3.46 -11.85 34.49
CA HIS A 1158 3.72 -10.62 35.24
C HIS A 1158 3.89 -9.43 34.29
N LEU A 1159 2.79 -8.73 34.02
CA LEU A 1159 2.79 -7.60 33.10
C LEU A 1159 3.15 -6.30 33.83
N PRO A 1160 4.03 -5.45 33.26
CA PRO A 1160 4.25 -4.11 33.77
C PRO A 1160 3.00 -3.26 33.60
N PHE A 1161 2.83 -2.26 34.45
CA PHE A 1161 1.71 -1.31 34.33
C PHE A 1161 1.83 -0.47 33.04
N PRO A 1162 0.70 -0.07 32.42
CA PRO A 1162 0.71 0.84 31.27
C PRO A 1162 1.45 2.15 31.58
N LYS A 1163 2.11 2.74 30.59
CA LYS A 1163 2.85 4.00 30.79
C LYS A 1163 1.86 5.15 30.88
N ILE A 1164 1.87 5.85 32.00
CA ILE A 1164 1.02 7.01 32.26
C ILE A 1164 1.88 8.27 32.17
N LYS A 1165 1.53 9.14 31.21
CA LYS A 1165 2.14 10.47 31.06
C LYS A 1165 1.18 11.53 31.57
N VAL A 1166 1.75 12.56 32.20
CA VAL A 1166 1.02 13.76 32.62
C VAL A 1166 1.71 14.96 32.01
N LEU A 1167 0.93 15.80 31.32
CA LEU A 1167 1.37 16.96 30.56
C LEU A 1167 0.64 18.20 31.06
N LYS A 1168 1.28 19.37 30.98
CA LYS A 1168 0.63 20.66 31.23
C LYS A 1168 -0.25 21.01 30.03
N TYR A 1169 -1.51 21.36 30.28
CA TYR A 1169 -2.46 21.79 29.25
C TYR A 1169 -2.62 23.30 29.29
N LEU A 1170 -2.31 23.98 28.18
CA LEU A 1170 -2.37 25.44 28.09
C LEU A 1170 -3.61 25.87 27.29
N PRO A 1171 -4.69 26.35 27.96
CA PRO A 1171 -5.89 26.85 27.29
C PRO A 1171 -5.65 28.21 26.61
N HIS A 1172 -6.45 28.49 25.57
CA HIS A 1172 -6.24 29.64 24.69
C HIS A 1172 -6.78 30.95 25.30
N THR A 1173 -5.99 31.63 26.13
CA THR A 1173 -6.18 33.06 26.45
C THR A 1173 -4.88 33.67 26.96
N ALA A 1174 -4.19 34.46 26.14
CA ALA A 1174 -3.41 35.61 26.57
C ALA A 1174 -3.25 36.58 25.40
N ALA A 1175 -3.70 37.82 25.59
CA ALA A 1175 -3.58 38.92 24.66
C ALA A 1175 -2.11 39.33 24.49
N VAL A 1176 -1.71 39.65 23.25
CA VAL A 1176 -0.40 40.22 22.94
C VAL A 1176 -0.28 41.59 23.63
N ALA A 1177 0.66 41.69 24.58
CA ALA A 1177 1.10 42.96 25.10
C ALA A 1177 1.96 43.65 24.03
N ILE A 1178 1.38 44.66 23.37
CA ILE A 1178 2.10 45.62 22.55
C ILE A 1178 2.96 46.46 23.50
N GLN A 1179 4.28 46.50 23.28
CA GLN A 1179 5.09 47.64 23.68
C GLN A 1179 5.55 48.42 22.44
N PRO A 1180 5.64 49.75 22.53
CA PRO A 1180 5.86 50.63 21.38
C PRO A 1180 7.35 50.93 21.18
N ASP A 1181 7.84 50.80 19.94
CA ASP A 1181 9.04 51.50 19.49
C ASP A 1181 8.64 52.78 18.74
N PRO A 1182 9.19 53.96 19.11
CA PRO A 1182 9.20 55.13 18.25
C PRO A 1182 10.60 55.28 17.61
N ASP A 1183 10.69 55.15 16.29
CA ASP A 1183 11.03 56.30 15.43
C ASP A 1183 11.37 55.91 13.98
N SER A 1184 10.71 56.66 13.10
CA SER A 1184 11.02 57.00 11.70
C SER A 1184 10.98 55.93 10.59
N CYS A 1185 9.84 55.98 9.88
CA CYS A 1185 9.62 55.92 8.43
C CYS A 1185 10.86 56.22 7.55
N VAL A 1186 11.01 55.71 6.31
CA VAL A 1186 10.22 56.08 5.10
C VAL A 1186 10.51 55.08 3.93
N GLU A 1187 9.47 54.81 3.13
CA GLU A 1187 9.40 54.39 1.69
C GLU A 1187 9.67 52.94 1.21
N ASN A 1188 8.54 52.22 1.06
CA ASN A 1188 7.98 51.51 -0.10
C ASN A 1188 8.79 50.68 -1.13
N ASP A 1189 8.18 49.52 -1.36
CA ASP A 1189 8.08 48.68 -2.57
C ASP A 1189 9.30 47.85 -3.02
N SER A 1190 9.28 46.55 -2.69
CA SER A 1190 9.13 45.46 -3.68
C SER A 1190 9.16 44.05 -3.03
N LEU A 1191 8.13 43.28 -3.38
CA LEU A 1191 7.88 41.84 -3.23
C LEU A 1191 9.08 40.90 -2.96
N SER A 1192 8.99 40.10 -1.89
CA SER A 1192 9.68 38.80 -1.77
C SER A 1192 8.73 37.77 -1.15
N LEU A 1193 8.53 36.65 -1.86
CA LEU A 1193 7.74 35.50 -1.46
C LEU A 1193 8.64 34.26 -1.53
N LEU A 1194 8.45 33.39 -0.53
CA LEU A 1194 8.87 31.98 -0.42
C LEU A 1194 10.36 31.75 -0.12
N ASP A 1195 10.66 31.25 1.09
CA ASP A 1195 10.83 29.81 1.24
C ASP A 1195 10.79 29.33 2.70
N LYS A 1196 10.20 28.15 2.88
CA LYS A 1196 10.31 27.32 4.09
C LYS A 1196 11.34 26.23 3.78
N THR A 1197 12.26 25.97 4.71
CA THR A 1197 12.96 24.69 4.79
C THR A 1197 12.76 24.08 6.18
N LEU A 1198 12.17 22.88 6.17
CA LEU A 1198 12.42 21.81 7.13
C LEU A 1198 13.18 20.75 6.33
N ASP A 1199 14.22 20.16 6.92
CA ASP A 1199 14.13 18.76 7.34
C ASP A 1199 15.43 18.30 8.00
N ASP A 1200 15.29 17.40 8.97
CA ASP A 1200 16.22 16.28 9.14
C ASP A 1200 15.41 15.01 9.45
N GLN A 1201 15.75 13.96 8.71
CA GLN A 1201 14.95 12.79 8.34
C GLN A 1201 15.09 11.59 9.31
N ALA A 1202 14.18 10.61 9.22
CA ALA A 1202 14.49 9.28 8.64
C ALA A 1202 13.35 8.25 8.78
N ASP A 1203 12.99 7.70 7.60
CA ASP A 1203 12.62 6.31 7.26
C ASP A 1203 11.41 5.60 7.89
N THR A 1204 10.33 5.49 7.09
CA THR A 1204 9.93 4.22 6.42
C THR A 1204 8.78 4.45 5.41
N ALA A 1205 8.97 4.03 4.16
CA ALA A 1205 8.01 4.08 3.04
C ALA A 1205 6.83 3.07 3.26
N SER A 1206 5.54 3.39 3.10
CA SER A 1206 4.71 3.83 1.94
C SER A 1206 4.24 2.72 0.99
N ILE A 1207 2.91 2.60 0.81
CA ILE A 1207 2.09 2.51 -0.43
C ILE A 1207 0.62 2.65 0.04
N ARG A 1208 -0.06 3.80 -0.12
CA ARG A 1208 -0.94 4.25 -1.23
C ARG A 1208 -2.07 3.24 -1.58
N SER A 1209 -3.35 3.60 -1.76
CA SER A 1209 -3.97 4.90 -2.06
C SER A 1209 -5.50 4.84 -2.15
N ARG A 1210 -6.14 5.93 -1.69
CA ARG A 1210 -7.19 6.78 -2.30
C ARG A 1210 -8.42 6.18 -3.01
N GLY A 1211 -9.57 6.73 -2.60
CA GLY A 1211 -10.70 7.03 -3.49
C GLY A 1211 -11.74 7.94 -2.82
N SER A 1212 -11.68 9.26 -3.06
CA SER A 1212 -12.77 10.19 -2.77
C SER A 1212 -12.91 11.11 -3.99
N ILE A 1213 -14.06 11.05 -4.66
CA ILE A 1213 -14.49 11.99 -5.70
C ILE A 1213 -15.80 12.64 -5.22
N HIS A 1214 -15.85 13.95 -5.47
CA HIS A 1214 -16.69 15.01 -4.94
C HIS A 1214 -18.20 14.93 -5.19
N SER A 1215 -18.97 15.66 -4.35
CA SER A 1215 -20.21 16.32 -4.76
C SER A 1215 -20.17 17.83 -4.49
N VAL A 1216 -20.21 18.58 -5.60
CA VAL A 1216 -20.84 19.89 -5.89
C VAL A 1216 -22.03 20.21 -4.96
N GLY A 1217 -22.40 21.43 -4.56
CA GLY A 1217 -21.93 22.81 -4.77
C GLY A 1217 -23.03 23.79 -4.28
N SER A 1218 -22.68 24.96 -3.73
CA SER A 1218 -23.38 26.26 -3.86
C SER A 1218 -22.75 27.29 -2.87
N GLY A 1219 -22.34 28.47 -3.36
CA GLY A 1219 -21.93 29.62 -2.52
C GLY A 1219 -23.12 30.10 -1.67
N ASP A 1220 -22.99 30.77 -0.53
CA ASP A 1220 -22.12 31.87 -0.11
C ASP A 1220 -22.38 32.09 1.39
N GLN A 1221 -21.35 32.02 2.25
CA GLN A 1221 -21.24 32.77 3.52
C GLN A 1221 -19.95 32.37 4.26
N GLN A 1222 -19.11 33.37 4.55
CA GLN A 1222 -17.88 33.26 5.33
C GLN A 1222 -18.14 32.66 6.73
N GLN A 1223 -17.41 31.60 7.09
CA GLN A 1223 -17.18 31.22 8.50
C GLN A 1223 -15.68 31.02 8.76
N LYS A 1224 -15.19 31.77 9.78
CA LYS A 1224 -13.84 31.72 10.35
C LYS A 1224 -13.54 30.33 10.92
N GLY A 1225 -12.41 29.73 10.53
CA GLY A 1225 -11.84 28.53 11.18
C GLY A 1225 -11.14 28.86 12.50
N VAL A 1226 -11.38 28.05 13.53
CA VAL A 1226 -10.89 28.18 14.92
C VAL A 1226 -9.53 27.48 15.09
N ALA A 1227 -8.56 28.09 15.80
CA ALA A 1227 -7.23 27.53 16.11
C ALA A 1227 -7.19 26.66 17.39
N MET A 1228 -6.28 25.66 17.47
CA MET A 1228 -6.27 24.57 18.47
C MET A 1228 -5.27 24.74 19.66
N PRO A 1229 -5.51 24.12 20.85
CA PRO A 1229 -4.70 24.23 22.09
C PRO A 1229 -3.33 23.48 22.08
N ARG A 1230 -2.39 23.84 22.99
CA ARG A 1230 -1.00 23.33 23.08
C ARG A 1230 -0.70 22.55 24.38
N LEU A 1231 0.13 21.51 24.29
CA LEU A 1231 0.56 20.62 25.39
C LEU A 1231 2.06 20.76 25.67
N GLU A 1232 2.49 20.79 26.93
CA GLU A 1232 3.90 20.88 27.34
C GLU A 1232 4.32 19.78 28.35
N PRO A 1233 5.50 19.16 28.19
CA PRO A 1233 6.03 18.18 29.15
C PRO A 1233 6.65 18.85 30.39
N PHE A 1234 6.58 18.17 31.54
CA PHE A 1234 7.26 18.60 32.77
C PHE A 1234 8.77 18.31 32.73
N SER A 1235 9.57 19.11 33.45
CA SER A 1235 11.01 18.90 33.58
C SER A 1235 11.33 17.60 34.35
N PRO A 1236 12.49 16.96 34.10
CA PRO A 1236 12.90 15.75 34.80
C PRO A 1236 12.89 15.94 36.33
N GLY A 1237 12.20 15.03 37.05
CA GLY A 1237 12.06 15.09 38.51
C GLY A 1237 10.82 15.82 39.04
N GLN A 1238 10.06 16.52 38.18
CA GLN A 1238 8.84 17.24 38.58
C GLN A 1238 7.59 16.33 38.67
N VAL A 1239 7.58 15.21 37.96
CA VAL A 1239 6.50 14.19 38.06
C VAL A 1239 7.12 12.87 38.48
N PHE A 1240 6.65 12.31 39.60
CA PHE A 1240 7.09 11.02 40.12
C PHE A 1240 6.00 9.96 39.92
N ASN A 1241 6.31 8.86 39.24
CA ASN A 1241 5.37 7.76 39.04
C ASN A 1241 5.70 6.59 39.98
N HIS A 1242 4.86 6.36 40.99
CA HIS A 1242 5.02 5.28 41.96
C HIS A 1242 4.85 3.88 41.36
N SER A 1243 4.13 3.76 40.25
CA SER A 1243 3.69 2.47 39.69
C SER A 1243 4.53 2.01 38.51
N LEU A 1244 5.50 2.81 38.07
CA LEU A 1244 6.36 2.54 36.93
C LEU A 1244 7.16 1.22 37.05
N ALA A 1245 7.55 0.85 38.28
CA ALA A 1245 8.31 -0.37 38.56
C ALA A 1245 7.45 -1.54 39.07
N ARG A 1246 6.12 -1.40 39.06
CA ARG A 1246 5.21 -2.45 39.52
C ARG A 1246 4.80 -3.35 38.35
N GLN A 1247 4.52 -4.61 38.67
CA GLN A 1247 3.93 -5.58 37.77
C GLN A 1247 2.67 -6.16 38.41
N VAL A 1248 1.73 -6.60 37.58
CA VAL A 1248 0.51 -7.31 38.00
C VAL A 1248 0.52 -8.71 37.41
N LEU A 1249 0.11 -9.70 38.21
CA LEU A 1249 -0.03 -11.08 37.76
C LEU A 1249 -1.35 -11.24 37.01
N VAL A 1250 -1.27 -11.66 35.76
CA VAL A 1250 -2.43 -12.00 34.91
C VAL A 1250 -2.44 -13.51 34.67
N LEU A 1251 -3.58 -14.15 34.95
CA LEU A 1251 -3.79 -15.57 34.72
C LEU A 1251 -4.32 -15.83 33.29
N PRO A 1252 -4.10 -17.02 32.71
CA PRO A 1252 -4.71 -17.38 31.43
C PRO A 1252 -6.25 -17.48 31.51
N ALA A 1253 -6.92 -17.30 30.38
CA ALA A 1253 -8.36 -17.51 30.23
C ALA A 1253 -8.73 -18.99 30.45
N THR A 1254 -9.93 -19.27 30.96
CA THR A 1254 -10.38 -20.65 31.28
C THR A 1254 -11.10 -21.37 30.14
N ASP A 1255 -11.38 -20.68 29.03
CA ASP A 1255 -12.06 -21.27 27.86
C ASP A 1255 -11.09 -21.44 26.68
N ASP A 1256 -11.03 -22.65 26.11
CA ASP A 1256 -10.25 -23.03 24.91
C ASP A 1256 -10.83 -22.43 23.60
N HIS A 1257 -11.56 -21.33 23.69
CA HIS A 1257 -12.04 -20.60 22.53
C HIS A 1257 -11.10 -19.44 22.21
N ILE A 1258 -10.32 -19.66 21.15
CA ILE A 1258 -9.49 -18.67 20.48
C ILE A 1258 -10.33 -17.42 20.23
N MET A 1259 -10.01 -16.32 20.92
CA MET A 1259 -10.54 -15.00 20.59
C MET A 1259 -9.98 -14.58 19.22
N GLU A 1260 -10.79 -14.71 18.17
CA GLU A 1260 -10.56 -13.98 16.92
C GLU A 1260 -10.76 -12.48 17.18
N VAL A 1261 -9.65 -11.78 17.42
CA VAL A 1261 -9.65 -10.32 17.48
C VAL A 1261 -9.66 -9.80 16.04
N ASN A 1262 -10.84 -9.48 15.53
CA ASN A 1262 -10.97 -8.65 14.32
C ASN A 1262 -10.47 -7.23 14.65
N ALA A 1263 -9.25 -6.91 14.24
CA ALA A 1263 -8.75 -5.55 14.24
C ALA A 1263 -9.51 -4.73 13.18
N THR A 1264 -10.26 -3.71 13.63
CA THR A 1264 -10.71 -2.60 12.78
C THR A 1264 -9.63 -1.54 12.67
#